data_AF-A0A7X7BCH8-F1
#
_entry.id   AF-A0A7X7BCH8-F1
#
_cell.length_a   1.000
_cell.length_b   1.000
_cell.length_c   1.000
_cell.angle_alpha   90.00
_cell.angle_beta   90.00
_cell.angle_gamma   90.00
#
_symmetry.space_group_name_H-M   'P 1'
#
loop_
_entity.id
_entity.type
_entity.pdbx_description
1 polymer ?
#
loop_
_entity_poly.entity_id
_entity_poly.type
_entity_poly.pdbx_seq_one_letter_code
_entity_poly.pdbx_strand_id
1 'polypeptide(L)'
;CYQGLLEYCEVTDRQDLLGAAIASARNIAQDEINLAGGAASHEFWFHGAEHQHEPYGRLQETCVTITWMRLCEKLLVLTGNPEYADQFEKTFYNAYLASLSRDGATFAAYTPLTGYRSEGHLHCRMHTNCCNANGPRGFLSFLRSILQAKDDEVFLNYYASSVAEIEVPALKEKARFEIHTLYPVEGKVDIRFRLAKPMKFKFSVRIPGCTAANRMKVNGSDVEPQYLEGPRYTMHERVWNPGDVVELNFGLPVKAHVVRDHVAFMRGPVLLARDSRFGDGDIAAEIRRWEFKPDRLPAFDLEQPALPDEMRMVVSSLLPAGGHDENPAGRRPVRVRFCDYASAGNLWRSGNYYRAFFPLDFDQMAMAERQRSAAVTKPAQRMNRSRINVGTYSLKAYARTEQHVKDLADCGIDFVITDLDRKTLDLCEKHKVGVFLAGVVPWWWGGAAYERNGKMRELNPLWQYDAAAKKYKDHPAVWAIDIGDEPSALDFPYYGEVAKHTIAHYPNQFPYLNLYPNYALPGQDGRDLSKTQLGSKDYREHIEIYCKNLPLDYICYDHYPWGWKNQIHNVFENLRIVADACSATRRSLWIVLQANRHVEGTINNRSMTENTLRYQVNTALAYGAEVITWACWTAGWWTENAIDTNGVKTATYGKLKTVNAEIHRLSPWYMKYRRVHTDLVGFAATFSEKVKQPVLAASNGTGFADVKTTDGAALAVGHFVSRDGSGGYAFYAAACDDPEDVAPKSHEIVFRPAGGRVAKACDGNGSVSVTKRADGTCSVSLKSNAGVLVVTEP
;
A
#
# COMPACT_ATOMS: atom_id res chain seq x y z
N CYS A 1 -4.60 -21.98 -12.23
CA CYS A 1 -5.57 -21.97 -11.11
C CYS A 1 -6.46 -20.73 -11.14
N TYR A 2 -5.94 -19.50 -11.06
CA TYR A 2 -6.75 -18.28 -10.96
C TYR A 2 -7.71 -18.04 -12.12
N GLN A 3 -7.31 -18.32 -13.36
CA GLN A 3 -8.21 -18.17 -14.50
C GLN A 3 -9.41 -19.13 -14.43
N GLY A 4 -9.18 -20.40 -14.07
CA GLY A 4 -10.26 -21.37 -13.85
C GLY A 4 -11.15 -20.98 -12.66
N LEU A 5 -10.57 -20.34 -11.63
CA LEU A 5 -11.33 -19.79 -10.50
C LEU A 5 -12.28 -18.66 -10.95
N LEU A 6 -11.81 -17.77 -11.82
CA LEU A 6 -12.62 -16.69 -12.39
C LEU A 6 -13.70 -17.23 -13.34
N GLU A 7 -13.38 -18.23 -14.16
CA GLU A 7 -14.38 -18.90 -15.02
C GLU A 7 -15.43 -19.63 -14.18
N TYR A 8 -15.04 -20.25 -13.07
CA TYR A 8 -15.99 -20.85 -12.13
C TYR A 8 -16.87 -19.78 -11.46
N CYS A 9 -16.31 -18.61 -11.12
CA CYS A 9 -17.08 -17.47 -10.60
C CYS A 9 -18.14 -17.00 -11.60
N GLU A 10 -17.84 -16.92 -12.89
CA GLU A 10 -18.82 -16.51 -13.91
C GLU A 10 -20.03 -17.45 -14.01
N VAL A 11 -19.81 -18.76 -13.81
CA VAL A 11 -20.87 -19.76 -13.91
C VAL A 11 -21.67 -19.89 -12.60
N THR A 12 -21.07 -19.57 -11.45
CA THR A 12 -21.66 -19.81 -10.13
C THR A 12 -22.03 -18.55 -9.35
N ASP A 13 -21.65 -17.37 -9.85
CA ASP A 13 -21.81 -16.06 -9.19
C ASP A 13 -21.15 -15.96 -7.79
N ARG A 14 -20.10 -16.75 -7.54
CA ARG A 14 -19.36 -16.80 -6.27
C ARG A 14 -18.39 -15.62 -6.13
N GLN A 15 -18.91 -14.46 -5.72
CA GLN A 15 -18.16 -13.20 -5.57
C GLN A 15 -16.97 -13.27 -4.60
N ASP A 16 -17.01 -14.16 -3.61
CA ASP A 16 -15.87 -14.42 -2.71
C ASP A 16 -14.63 -14.95 -3.45
N LEU A 17 -14.84 -15.74 -4.51
CA LEU A 17 -13.76 -16.28 -5.33
C LEU A 17 -13.18 -15.22 -6.27
N LEU A 18 -14.01 -14.29 -6.77
CA LEU A 18 -13.53 -13.11 -7.47
C LEU A 18 -12.67 -12.24 -6.55
N GLY A 19 -13.11 -12.01 -5.31
CA GLY A 19 -12.33 -11.31 -4.29
C GLY A 19 -10.97 -11.96 -4.02
N ALA A 20 -10.93 -13.29 -3.88
CA ALA A 20 -9.69 -14.04 -3.70
C ALA A 20 -8.74 -13.94 -4.91
N ALA A 21 -9.28 -14.00 -6.14
CA ALA A 21 -8.50 -13.84 -7.36
C ALA A 21 -7.91 -12.43 -7.49
N ILE A 22 -8.69 -11.39 -7.16
CA ILE A 22 -8.24 -9.99 -7.14
C ILE A 22 -7.11 -9.80 -6.12
N ALA A 23 -7.29 -10.32 -4.90
CA ALA A 23 -6.27 -10.24 -3.85
C ALA A 23 -4.97 -10.95 -4.27
N SER A 24 -5.09 -12.14 -4.86
CA SER A 24 -3.94 -12.90 -5.38
C SER A 24 -3.23 -12.16 -6.51
N ALA A 25 -3.97 -11.62 -7.48
CA ALA A 25 -3.39 -10.86 -8.59
C ALA A 25 -2.67 -9.59 -8.12
N ARG A 26 -3.21 -8.89 -7.11
CA ARG A 26 -2.55 -7.74 -6.48
C ARG A 26 -1.24 -8.15 -5.81
N ASN A 27 -1.24 -9.25 -5.06
CA ASN A 27 -0.02 -9.74 -4.41
C ASN A 27 1.05 -10.15 -5.44
N ILE A 28 0.67 -10.86 -6.50
CA ILE A 28 1.56 -11.22 -7.61
C ILE A 28 2.13 -9.96 -8.29
N ALA A 29 1.26 -8.99 -8.62
CA ALA A 29 1.69 -7.73 -9.25
C ALA A 29 2.69 -6.94 -8.40
N GLN A 30 2.55 -6.99 -7.07
CA GLN A 30 3.38 -6.26 -6.13
C GLN A 30 4.71 -6.97 -5.83
N ASP A 31 4.67 -8.28 -5.55
CA ASP A 31 5.82 -9.01 -5.01
C ASP A 31 6.61 -9.74 -6.10
N GLU A 32 5.99 -10.12 -7.23
CA GLU A 32 6.60 -11.01 -8.23
C GLU A 32 6.84 -10.37 -9.60
N ILE A 33 5.92 -9.54 -10.10
CA ILE A 33 6.03 -8.94 -11.43
C ILE A 33 7.16 -7.89 -11.45
N ASN A 34 8.20 -8.14 -12.25
CA ASN A 34 9.32 -7.21 -12.43
C ASN A 34 9.00 -6.08 -13.44
N LEU A 35 9.96 -5.17 -13.67
CA LEU A 35 9.78 -4.04 -14.59
C LEU A 35 9.46 -4.44 -16.03
N ALA A 36 9.93 -5.61 -16.50
CA ALA A 36 9.58 -6.14 -17.81
C ALA A 36 8.19 -6.81 -17.84
N GLY A 37 7.44 -6.79 -16.74
CA GLY A 37 6.15 -7.46 -16.63
C GLY A 37 6.24 -8.99 -16.62
N GLY A 38 7.45 -9.55 -16.53
CA GLY A 38 7.68 -10.99 -16.33
C GLY A 38 7.76 -11.34 -14.86
N ALA A 39 7.73 -12.62 -14.52
CA ALA A 39 7.84 -13.09 -13.15
C ALA A 39 8.36 -14.53 -13.07
N ALA A 40 8.55 -14.99 -11.83
CA ALA A 40 9.08 -16.29 -11.47
C ALA A 40 10.54 -16.53 -11.93
N SER A 41 11.22 -17.34 -11.14
CA SER A 41 12.53 -17.90 -11.46
C SER A 41 12.42 -19.39 -11.26
N HIS A 42 12.92 -20.19 -12.21
CA HIS A 42 12.78 -21.66 -12.16
C HIS A 42 11.32 -22.12 -11.92
N GLU A 43 10.35 -21.36 -12.43
CA GLU A 43 8.91 -21.66 -12.35
C GLU A 43 8.34 -21.59 -10.91
N PHE A 44 9.03 -20.92 -9.99
CA PHE A 44 8.52 -20.60 -8.67
C PHE A 44 8.54 -19.09 -8.38
N TRP A 45 7.61 -18.67 -7.52
CA TRP A 45 7.60 -17.34 -6.91
C TRP A 45 8.80 -17.18 -5.98
N PHE A 46 9.46 -16.04 -6.05
CA PHE A 46 10.74 -15.80 -5.36
C PHE A 46 10.93 -14.34 -4.94
N HIS A 47 9.84 -13.57 -4.87
CA HIS A 47 9.85 -12.12 -4.70
C HIS A 47 10.56 -11.39 -5.86
N GLY A 48 10.20 -11.75 -7.09
CA GLY A 48 10.87 -11.28 -8.30
C GLY A 48 10.93 -9.77 -8.47
N ALA A 49 10.00 -9.00 -7.89
CA ALA A 49 10.04 -7.54 -7.92
C ALA A 49 11.21 -6.96 -7.08
N GLU A 50 11.60 -7.59 -5.98
CA GLU A 50 12.75 -7.17 -5.17
C GLU A 50 14.08 -7.61 -5.80
N HIS A 51 14.09 -8.82 -6.37
CA HIS A 51 15.31 -9.49 -6.83
C HIS A 51 15.62 -9.29 -8.32
N GLN A 52 14.81 -8.54 -9.07
CA GLN A 52 14.97 -8.32 -10.53
C GLN A 52 16.34 -7.77 -11.00
N HIS A 53 17.12 -7.17 -10.10
CA HIS A 53 18.47 -6.66 -10.40
C HIS A 53 19.53 -7.78 -10.45
N GLU A 54 19.25 -8.95 -9.87
CA GLU A 54 20.19 -10.06 -9.76
C GLU A 54 20.17 -10.94 -11.04
N PRO A 55 21.31 -11.54 -11.43
CA PRO A 55 21.37 -12.41 -12.60
C PRO A 55 20.81 -13.80 -12.29
N TYR A 56 19.69 -14.15 -12.93
CA TYR A 56 19.06 -15.47 -12.83
C TYR A 56 19.13 -16.23 -14.15
N GLY A 57 19.54 -17.50 -14.10
CA GLY A 57 19.67 -18.34 -15.29
C GLY A 57 18.33 -18.82 -15.90
N ARG A 58 17.23 -18.75 -15.14
CA ARG A 58 15.89 -19.21 -15.57
C ARG A 58 14.80 -18.24 -15.11
N LEU A 59 14.89 -16.98 -15.52
CA LEU A 59 13.95 -15.92 -15.15
C LEU A 59 12.90 -15.72 -16.24
N GLN A 60 11.66 -15.39 -15.85
CA GLN A 60 10.60 -14.99 -16.79
C GLN A 60 10.27 -16.08 -17.80
N GLU A 61 9.79 -17.24 -17.33
CA GLU A 61 9.36 -18.27 -18.29
C GLU A 61 8.23 -17.72 -19.18
N THR A 62 8.27 -18.03 -20.47
CA THR A 62 7.23 -17.59 -21.41
C THR A 62 5.85 -18.08 -20.96
N CYS A 63 5.68 -19.32 -20.49
CA CYS A 63 4.36 -19.79 -20.02
C CYS A 63 3.80 -18.97 -18.84
N VAL A 64 4.65 -18.60 -17.88
CA VAL A 64 4.27 -17.71 -16.76
C VAL A 64 3.84 -16.34 -17.31
N THR A 65 4.59 -15.80 -18.27
CA THR A 65 4.27 -14.53 -18.94
C THR A 65 2.89 -14.56 -19.60
N ILE A 66 2.58 -15.62 -20.37
CA ILE A 66 1.26 -15.76 -21.03
C ILE A 66 0.13 -15.90 -20.01
N THR A 67 0.33 -16.70 -18.96
CA THR A 67 -0.73 -16.93 -17.96
C THR A 67 -1.01 -15.69 -17.13
N TRP A 68 0.01 -14.87 -16.84
CA TRP A 68 -0.17 -13.56 -16.22
C TRP A 68 -0.98 -12.60 -17.10
N MET A 69 -0.65 -12.51 -18.40
CA MET A 69 -1.41 -11.70 -19.36
C MET A 69 -2.87 -12.15 -19.43
N ARG A 70 -3.14 -13.46 -19.51
CA ARG A 70 -4.52 -13.98 -19.55
C ARG A 70 -5.29 -13.72 -18.26
N LEU A 71 -4.63 -13.76 -17.10
CA LEU A 71 -5.25 -13.39 -15.83
C LEU A 71 -5.62 -11.90 -15.81
N CYS A 72 -4.71 -11.03 -16.26
CA CYS A 72 -4.97 -9.59 -16.39
C CYS A 72 -6.12 -9.30 -17.35
N GLU A 73 -6.14 -9.94 -18.52
CA GLU A 73 -7.25 -9.84 -19.49
C GLU A 73 -8.59 -10.22 -18.84
N LYS A 74 -8.64 -11.35 -18.12
CA LYS A 74 -9.88 -11.82 -17.49
C LYS A 74 -10.35 -10.89 -16.38
N LEU A 75 -9.43 -10.41 -15.55
CA LEU A 75 -9.75 -9.45 -14.48
C LEU A 75 -10.17 -8.09 -15.04
N LEU A 76 -9.56 -7.64 -16.14
CA LEU A 76 -10.00 -6.43 -16.85
C LEU A 76 -11.47 -6.56 -17.27
N VAL A 77 -11.84 -7.67 -17.91
CA VAL A 77 -13.23 -7.93 -18.35
C VAL A 77 -14.20 -7.96 -17.16
N LEU A 78 -13.84 -8.65 -16.08
CA LEU A 78 -14.73 -8.86 -14.94
C LEU A 78 -14.89 -7.64 -14.05
N THR A 79 -13.83 -6.84 -13.90
CA THR A 79 -13.81 -5.72 -12.94
C THR A 79 -13.90 -4.35 -13.59
N GLY A 80 -13.60 -4.25 -14.90
CA GLY A 80 -13.42 -2.97 -15.58
C GLY A 80 -12.20 -2.17 -15.10
N ASN A 81 -11.35 -2.71 -14.21
CA ASN A 81 -10.21 -1.97 -13.67
C ASN A 81 -9.06 -1.88 -14.68
N PRO A 82 -8.70 -0.67 -15.18
CA PRO A 82 -7.66 -0.48 -16.19
C PRO A 82 -6.25 -0.75 -15.68
N GLU A 83 -6.02 -0.89 -14.36
CA GLU A 83 -4.72 -1.33 -13.83
C GLU A 83 -4.31 -2.70 -14.39
N TYR A 84 -5.27 -3.59 -14.65
CA TYR A 84 -4.97 -4.88 -15.27
C TYR A 84 -4.56 -4.73 -16.73
N ALA A 85 -5.11 -3.74 -17.45
CA ALA A 85 -4.65 -3.41 -18.79
C ALA A 85 -3.22 -2.82 -18.77
N ASP A 86 -2.86 -2.03 -17.75
CA ASP A 86 -1.50 -1.53 -17.57
C ASP A 86 -0.49 -2.66 -17.29
N GLN A 87 -0.85 -3.62 -16.42
CA GLN A 87 -0.01 -4.80 -16.17
C GLN A 87 0.15 -5.63 -17.44
N PHE A 88 -0.94 -5.86 -18.18
CA PHE A 88 -0.89 -6.57 -19.45
C PHE A 88 -0.01 -5.82 -20.46
N GLU A 89 -0.19 -4.53 -20.64
CA GLU A 89 0.56 -3.70 -21.61
C GLU A 89 2.06 -3.73 -21.32
N LYS A 90 2.44 -3.55 -20.05
CA LYS A 90 3.83 -3.66 -19.60
C LYS A 90 4.40 -5.04 -19.91
N THR A 91 3.66 -6.12 -19.64
CA THR A 91 4.13 -7.48 -19.96
C THR A 91 4.24 -7.71 -21.46
N PHE A 92 3.26 -7.22 -22.24
CA PHE A 92 3.20 -7.40 -23.68
C PHE A 92 4.40 -6.75 -24.37
N TYR A 93 4.63 -5.45 -24.15
CA TYR A 93 5.70 -4.72 -24.82
C TYR A 93 7.12 -5.09 -24.37
N ASN A 94 7.25 -5.85 -23.28
CA ASN A 94 8.53 -6.26 -22.73
C ASN A 94 8.69 -7.78 -22.75
N ALA A 95 8.39 -8.49 -21.65
CA ALA A 95 8.66 -9.92 -21.53
C ALA A 95 8.05 -10.77 -22.65
N TYR A 96 6.83 -10.45 -23.11
CA TYR A 96 6.20 -11.20 -24.20
C TYR A 96 6.92 -10.99 -25.54
N LEU A 97 7.06 -9.74 -26.01
CA LEU A 97 7.76 -9.48 -27.27
C LEU A 97 9.24 -9.89 -27.22
N ALA A 98 9.87 -9.82 -26.04
CA ALA A 98 11.23 -10.32 -25.82
C ALA A 98 11.34 -11.83 -26.00
N SER A 99 10.26 -12.58 -25.74
CA SER A 99 10.26 -14.03 -25.90
C SER A 99 10.15 -14.47 -27.37
N LEU A 100 9.70 -13.60 -28.28
CA LEU A 100 9.56 -13.92 -29.70
C LEU A 100 10.91 -13.80 -30.43
N SER A 101 11.23 -14.82 -31.24
CA SER A 101 12.30 -14.70 -32.24
C SER A 101 11.97 -13.58 -33.22
N ARG A 102 12.99 -13.06 -33.91
CA ARG A 102 12.83 -11.94 -34.85
C ARG A 102 11.79 -12.22 -35.96
N ASP A 103 11.73 -13.45 -36.45
CA ASP A 103 10.77 -13.90 -37.45
C ASP A 103 9.41 -14.32 -36.87
N GLY A 104 9.27 -14.30 -35.54
CA GLY A 104 8.07 -14.73 -34.82
C GLY A 104 7.80 -16.24 -34.87
N ALA A 105 8.73 -17.04 -35.39
CA ALA A 105 8.55 -18.47 -35.58
C ALA A 105 8.75 -19.28 -34.29
N THR A 106 9.46 -18.75 -33.30
CA THR A 106 9.87 -19.47 -32.09
C THR A 106 9.79 -18.58 -30.86
N PHE A 107 9.52 -19.20 -29.71
CA PHE A 107 9.52 -18.57 -28.40
C PHE A 107 10.71 -19.05 -27.57
N ALA A 108 11.42 -18.11 -26.95
CA ALA A 108 12.43 -18.41 -25.94
C ALA A 108 11.76 -19.06 -24.73
N ALA A 109 12.49 -19.94 -24.02
CA ALA A 109 11.97 -20.48 -22.76
C ALA A 109 11.93 -19.41 -21.66
N TYR A 110 13.04 -18.69 -21.53
CA TYR A 110 13.25 -17.68 -20.50
C TYR A 110 13.79 -16.40 -21.13
N THR A 111 13.32 -15.26 -20.64
CA THR A 111 13.83 -13.93 -21.03
C THR A 111 14.55 -13.30 -19.84
N PRO A 112 15.86 -13.52 -19.65
CA PRO A 112 16.55 -12.91 -18.50
C PRO A 112 16.66 -11.40 -18.67
N LEU A 113 16.68 -10.65 -17.56
CA LEU A 113 16.87 -9.18 -17.61
C LEU A 113 18.29 -8.76 -17.98
N THR A 114 19.22 -9.72 -17.93
CA THR A 114 20.63 -9.58 -18.31
C THR A 114 21.11 -10.92 -18.86
N GLY A 115 21.70 -10.94 -20.05
CA GLY A 115 22.27 -12.17 -20.63
C GLY A 115 21.99 -12.33 -22.12
N TYR A 116 21.58 -13.54 -22.50
CA TYR A 116 21.19 -13.94 -23.85
C TYR A 116 19.91 -14.79 -23.79
N ARG A 117 19.25 -14.93 -24.93
CA ARG A 117 18.02 -15.72 -25.09
C ARG A 117 18.30 -17.00 -25.85
N SER A 118 17.50 -18.02 -25.59
CA SER A 118 17.60 -19.31 -26.29
C SER A 118 16.27 -20.04 -26.25
N GLU A 119 16.09 -20.96 -27.20
CA GLU A 119 14.95 -21.85 -27.23
C GLU A 119 14.94 -22.80 -26.02
N GLY A 120 13.74 -23.18 -25.59
CA GLY A 120 13.54 -24.18 -24.56
C GLY A 120 13.95 -25.59 -24.98
N HIS A 121 14.16 -26.44 -23.98
CA HIS A 121 14.37 -27.87 -24.20
C HIS A 121 13.08 -28.54 -24.69
N LEU A 122 13.22 -29.57 -25.54
CA LEU A 122 12.10 -30.36 -26.02
C LEU A 122 11.52 -31.21 -24.88
N HIS A 123 10.19 -31.23 -24.75
CA HIS A 123 9.52 -31.97 -23.67
C HIS A 123 8.98 -33.32 -24.13
N CYS A 124 8.99 -34.31 -23.23
CA CYS A 124 8.28 -35.60 -23.37
C CYS A 124 8.51 -36.33 -24.71
N ARG A 125 9.72 -36.25 -25.28
CA ARG A 125 10.06 -36.80 -26.61
C ARG A 125 9.26 -36.20 -27.77
N MET A 126 8.62 -35.05 -27.58
CA MET A 126 7.96 -34.26 -28.62
C MET A 126 9.00 -33.39 -29.36
N HIS A 127 8.69 -32.99 -30.60
CA HIS A 127 9.50 -32.08 -31.40
C HIS A 127 9.20 -30.59 -31.09
N THR A 128 8.68 -30.29 -29.91
CA THR A 128 8.32 -28.94 -29.47
C THR A 128 8.48 -28.76 -27.96
N ASN A 129 8.34 -27.53 -27.49
CA ASN A 129 8.35 -27.16 -26.08
C ASN A 129 7.05 -26.40 -25.69
N CYS A 130 6.81 -26.27 -24.38
CA CYS A 130 5.60 -25.62 -23.86
C CYS A 130 5.48 -24.15 -24.28
N CYS A 131 6.61 -23.45 -24.40
CA CYS A 131 6.66 -22.03 -24.75
C CYS A 131 6.22 -21.80 -26.19
N ASN A 132 6.69 -22.62 -27.13
CA ASN A 132 6.25 -22.60 -28.53
C ASN A 132 4.75 -22.95 -28.66
N ALA A 133 4.25 -23.89 -27.86
CA ALA A 133 2.85 -24.28 -27.89
C ALA A 133 1.90 -23.21 -27.27
N ASN A 134 2.34 -22.54 -26.20
CA ASN A 134 1.50 -21.62 -25.43
C ASN A 134 1.67 -20.15 -25.84
N GLY A 135 2.86 -19.77 -26.33
CA GLY A 135 3.25 -18.41 -26.71
C GLY A 135 2.28 -17.70 -27.68
N PRO A 136 1.78 -18.35 -28.75
CA PRO A 136 0.84 -17.72 -29.69
C PRO A 136 -0.45 -17.19 -29.03
N ARG A 137 -0.87 -17.78 -27.90
CA ARG A 137 -2.07 -17.37 -27.18
C ARG A 137 -1.94 -15.97 -26.57
N GLY A 138 -0.73 -15.54 -26.22
CA GLY A 138 -0.49 -14.19 -25.71
C GLY A 138 -0.80 -13.10 -26.74
N PHE A 139 -0.34 -13.29 -27.98
CA PHE A 139 -0.63 -12.37 -29.09
C PHE A 139 -2.13 -12.29 -29.37
N LEU A 140 -2.80 -13.44 -29.42
CA LEU A 140 -4.26 -13.49 -29.63
C LEU A 140 -5.03 -12.80 -28.50
N SER A 141 -4.59 -12.96 -27.24
CA SER A 141 -5.16 -12.23 -26.10
C SER A 141 -4.99 -10.71 -26.23
N PHE A 142 -3.84 -10.23 -26.72
CA PHE A 142 -3.63 -8.80 -26.99
C PHE A 142 -4.59 -8.30 -28.07
N LEU A 143 -4.66 -8.98 -29.22
CA LEU A 143 -5.54 -8.61 -30.32
C LEU A 143 -7.02 -8.55 -29.89
N ARG A 144 -7.50 -9.57 -29.18
CA ARG A 144 -8.88 -9.62 -28.68
C ARG A 144 -9.19 -8.49 -27.70
N SER A 145 -8.18 -8.04 -26.97
CA SER A 145 -8.37 -7.07 -25.90
C SER A 145 -8.15 -5.62 -26.35
N ILE A 146 -7.82 -5.35 -27.62
CA ILE A 146 -7.70 -3.99 -28.17
C ILE A 146 -9.00 -3.21 -27.93
N LEU A 147 -10.14 -3.80 -28.29
CA LEU A 147 -11.47 -3.28 -28.02
C LEU A 147 -12.23 -4.19 -27.05
N GLN A 148 -13.05 -3.59 -26.19
CA GLN A 148 -14.09 -4.28 -25.43
C GLN A 148 -15.39 -3.48 -25.55
N ALA A 149 -16.54 -4.14 -25.43
CA ALA A 149 -17.81 -3.45 -25.42
C ALA A 149 -18.73 -4.07 -24.37
N LYS A 150 -19.46 -3.19 -23.68
CA LYS A 150 -20.47 -3.56 -22.70
C LYS A 150 -21.61 -2.54 -22.79
N ASP A 151 -22.84 -3.01 -22.84
CA ASP A 151 -24.02 -2.16 -22.96
C ASP A 151 -23.90 -1.17 -24.15
N ASP A 152 -23.92 0.12 -23.90
CA ASP A 152 -23.78 1.20 -24.88
C ASP A 152 -22.36 1.81 -24.91
N GLU A 153 -21.36 1.10 -24.39
CA GLU A 153 -19.99 1.59 -24.24
C GLU A 153 -18.96 0.72 -24.96
N VAL A 154 -18.04 1.38 -25.67
CA VAL A 154 -16.88 0.78 -26.33
C VAL A 154 -15.61 1.29 -25.65
N PHE A 155 -14.79 0.36 -25.20
CA PHE A 155 -13.51 0.61 -24.55
C PHE A 155 -12.36 0.34 -25.53
N LEU A 156 -11.47 1.31 -25.72
CA LEU A 156 -10.19 1.14 -26.39
C LEU A 156 -9.09 0.97 -25.33
N ASN A 157 -8.58 -0.25 -25.21
CA ASN A 157 -7.61 -0.60 -24.19
C ASN A 157 -6.17 -0.48 -24.68
N TYR A 158 -5.86 -0.90 -25.90
CA TYR A 158 -4.48 -0.93 -26.39
C TYR A 158 -4.33 -0.17 -27.70
N TYR A 159 -3.17 0.48 -27.83
CA TYR A 159 -2.84 1.32 -28.96
C TYR A 159 -1.89 0.58 -29.89
N ALA A 160 -2.42 0.15 -31.03
CA ALA A 160 -1.66 -0.48 -32.10
C ALA A 160 -2.26 -0.06 -33.45
N SER A 161 -1.41 0.18 -34.45
CA SER A 161 -1.87 0.46 -35.81
C SER A 161 -2.70 -0.73 -36.31
N SER A 162 -4.00 -0.52 -36.49
CA SER A 162 -4.95 -1.61 -36.72
C SER A 162 -6.26 -1.13 -37.32
N VAL A 163 -7.01 -2.08 -37.86
CA VAL A 163 -8.44 -1.94 -38.15
C VAL A 163 -9.17 -2.84 -37.17
N ALA A 164 -9.98 -2.24 -36.30
CA ALA A 164 -10.71 -2.98 -35.27
C ALA A 164 -12.22 -2.76 -35.44
N GLU A 165 -13.00 -3.82 -35.26
CA GLU A 165 -14.45 -3.79 -35.33
C GLU A 165 -15.03 -4.52 -34.12
N ILE A 166 -16.06 -3.95 -33.51
CA ILE A 166 -16.77 -4.55 -32.39
C ILE A 166 -18.28 -4.27 -32.48
N GLU A 167 -19.10 -5.22 -32.02
CA GLU A 167 -20.53 -4.98 -31.84
C GLU A 167 -20.75 -4.16 -30.57
N VAL A 168 -21.61 -3.13 -30.64
CA VAL A 168 -22.09 -2.37 -29.48
C VAL A 168 -23.36 -3.06 -28.97
N PRO A 169 -23.33 -3.79 -27.84
CA PRO A 169 -24.40 -4.73 -27.47
C PRO A 169 -25.79 -4.10 -27.36
N ALA A 170 -25.90 -2.92 -26.74
CA ALA A 170 -27.19 -2.24 -26.56
C ALA A 170 -27.80 -1.74 -27.89
N LEU A 171 -26.96 -1.52 -28.91
CA LEU A 171 -27.39 -1.04 -30.22
C LEU A 171 -27.60 -2.17 -31.22
N LYS A 172 -26.96 -3.34 -31.01
CA LYS A 172 -26.89 -4.44 -32.00
C LYS A 172 -26.33 -3.98 -33.34
N GLU A 173 -25.37 -3.07 -33.29
CA GLU A 173 -24.74 -2.43 -34.44
C GLU A 173 -23.22 -2.51 -34.30
N LYS A 174 -22.51 -2.58 -35.44
CA LYS A 174 -21.05 -2.67 -35.47
C LYS A 174 -20.42 -1.29 -35.52
N ALA A 175 -19.43 -1.06 -34.66
CA ALA A 175 -18.55 0.10 -34.69
C ALA A 175 -17.15 -0.32 -35.18
N ARG A 176 -16.71 0.27 -36.30
CA ARG A 176 -15.39 0.04 -36.89
C ARG A 176 -14.49 1.25 -36.71
N PHE A 177 -13.23 1.01 -36.38
CA PHE A 177 -12.21 2.01 -36.10
C PHE A 177 -10.95 1.72 -36.91
N GLU A 178 -10.38 2.76 -37.53
CA GLU A 178 -9.03 2.75 -38.10
C GLU A 178 -8.10 3.48 -37.14
N ILE A 179 -7.10 2.77 -36.60
CA ILE A 179 -6.15 3.29 -35.62
C ILE A 179 -4.80 3.43 -36.31
N HIS A 180 -4.23 4.64 -36.30
CA HIS A 180 -2.91 4.94 -36.83
C HIS A 180 -2.01 5.45 -35.71
N THR A 181 -0.94 4.69 -35.39
CA THR A 181 -0.03 5.05 -34.30
C THR A 181 1.32 4.33 -34.41
N LEU A 182 2.38 4.99 -33.93
CA LEU A 182 3.68 4.40 -33.65
C LEU A 182 3.87 4.08 -32.16
N TYR A 183 2.82 4.13 -31.35
CA TYR A 183 2.88 3.76 -29.93
C TYR A 183 3.46 2.35 -29.74
N PRO A 184 4.34 2.13 -28.73
CA PRO A 184 4.82 3.09 -27.73
C PRO A 184 6.11 3.85 -28.14
N VAL A 185 6.55 3.79 -29.41
CA VAL A 185 7.70 4.60 -29.88
C VAL A 185 7.33 6.08 -29.79
N GLU A 186 6.14 6.45 -30.26
CA GLU A 186 5.59 7.80 -30.14
C GLU A 186 4.28 7.81 -29.35
N GLY A 187 3.95 8.95 -28.72
CA GLY A 187 2.72 9.10 -27.95
C GLY A 187 1.47 9.40 -28.78
N LYS A 188 1.60 9.63 -30.09
CA LYS A 188 0.49 10.05 -30.95
C LYS A 188 -0.36 8.86 -31.40
N VAL A 189 -1.68 8.99 -31.26
CA VAL A 189 -2.67 8.02 -31.75
C VAL A 189 -3.78 8.76 -32.50
N ASP A 190 -4.04 8.38 -33.74
CA ASP A 190 -5.15 8.88 -34.56
C ASP A 190 -6.18 7.75 -34.73
N ILE A 191 -7.42 7.97 -34.29
CA ILE A 191 -8.49 6.98 -34.29
C ILE A 191 -9.61 7.54 -35.16
N ARG A 192 -9.91 6.86 -36.27
CA ARG A 192 -10.92 7.28 -37.23
C ARG A 192 -12.12 6.37 -37.18
N PHE A 193 -13.28 6.96 -36.98
CA PHE A 193 -14.55 6.27 -36.88
C PHE A 193 -15.05 5.95 -38.29
N ARG A 194 -15.21 4.65 -38.58
CA ARG A 194 -15.65 4.11 -39.87
C ARG A 194 -17.02 3.47 -39.73
N LEU A 195 -17.95 4.24 -39.17
CA LEU A 195 -19.32 3.81 -38.90
C LEU A 195 -20.14 3.76 -40.20
N ALA A 196 -21.11 2.84 -40.27
CA ALA A 196 -22.04 2.76 -41.39
C ALA A 196 -23.09 3.89 -41.39
N LYS A 197 -23.45 4.39 -40.20
CA LYS A 197 -24.42 5.46 -39.96
C LYS A 197 -24.10 6.18 -38.65
N PRO A 198 -24.66 7.37 -38.39
CA PRO A 198 -24.53 8.03 -37.09
C PRO A 198 -25.06 7.15 -35.95
N MET A 199 -24.30 7.04 -34.85
CA MET A 199 -24.63 6.20 -33.70
C MET A 199 -24.33 6.93 -32.39
N LYS A 200 -25.24 6.84 -31.41
CA LYS A 200 -25.02 7.37 -30.07
C LYS A 200 -24.49 6.27 -29.15
N PHE A 201 -23.26 6.39 -28.68
CA PHE A 201 -22.65 5.46 -27.74
C PHE A 201 -21.51 6.13 -26.96
N LYS A 202 -21.11 5.53 -25.84
CA LYS A 202 -19.95 5.97 -25.05
C LYS A 202 -18.67 5.37 -25.65
N PHE A 203 -17.67 6.22 -25.89
CA PHE A 203 -16.35 5.77 -26.30
C PHE A 203 -15.35 6.11 -25.20
N SER A 204 -14.78 5.07 -24.61
CA SER A 204 -13.86 5.15 -23.47
C SER A 204 -12.46 4.75 -23.90
N VAL A 205 -11.50 5.67 -23.81
CA VAL A 205 -10.10 5.40 -24.14
C VAL A 205 -9.27 5.25 -22.87
N ARG A 206 -8.45 4.21 -22.78
CA ARG A 206 -7.60 3.99 -21.60
C ARG A 206 -6.44 4.99 -21.56
N ILE A 207 -6.30 5.74 -20.48
CA ILE A 207 -5.09 6.52 -20.22
C ILE A 207 -4.10 5.62 -19.46
N PRO A 208 -2.95 5.24 -20.04
CA PRO A 208 -1.99 4.36 -19.36
C PRO A 208 -1.32 5.08 -18.18
N GLY A 209 -1.16 4.40 -17.04
CA GLY A 209 -0.58 4.98 -15.82
C GLY A 209 0.89 5.38 -15.93
N CYS A 210 1.60 4.90 -16.94
CA CYS A 210 2.99 5.26 -17.22
C CYS A 210 3.16 6.59 -17.98
N THR A 211 2.06 7.18 -18.47
CA THR A 211 2.06 8.40 -19.28
C THR A 211 1.95 9.68 -18.44
N ALA A 212 2.25 10.83 -19.03
CA ALA A 212 2.10 12.16 -18.42
C ALA A 212 1.70 13.20 -19.47
N ALA A 213 1.17 14.36 -19.06
CA ALA A 213 0.82 15.47 -19.96
C ALA A 213 -0.07 15.05 -21.15
N ASN A 214 -1.03 14.18 -20.88
CA ASN A 214 -1.89 13.56 -21.89
C ASN A 214 -2.88 14.57 -22.49
N ARG A 215 -3.11 14.49 -23.80
CA ARG A 215 -4.08 15.36 -24.51
C ARG A 215 -5.00 14.53 -25.40
N MET A 216 -6.24 14.99 -25.52
CA MET A 216 -7.24 14.40 -26.40
C MET A 216 -7.97 15.49 -27.19
N LYS A 217 -8.16 15.25 -28.49
CA LYS A 217 -8.99 16.06 -29.38
C LYS A 217 -10.05 15.21 -30.05
N VAL A 218 -11.20 15.83 -30.30
CA VAL A 218 -12.27 15.25 -31.12
C VAL A 218 -12.58 16.22 -32.25
N ASN A 219 -12.39 15.77 -33.49
CA ASN A 219 -12.55 16.59 -34.70
C ASN A 219 -11.78 17.92 -34.63
N GLY A 220 -10.54 17.88 -34.12
CA GLY A 220 -9.65 19.04 -33.99
C GLY A 220 -9.89 19.92 -32.75
N SER A 221 -11.00 19.77 -32.05
CA SER A 221 -11.30 20.50 -30.82
C SER A 221 -10.72 19.77 -29.61
N ASP A 222 -9.97 20.50 -28.78
CA ASP A 222 -9.54 20.00 -27.47
C ASP A 222 -10.78 19.66 -26.63
N VAL A 223 -10.74 18.49 -25.99
CA VAL A 223 -11.79 18.09 -25.06
C VAL A 223 -11.24 18.21 -23.65
N GLU A 224 -11.89 19.02 -22.82
CA GLU A 224 -11.57 19.12 -21.39
C GLU A 224 -11.81 17.74 -20.75
N PRO A 225 -10.74 17.05 -20.36
CA PRO A 225 -10.84 15.72 -19.81
C PRO A 225 -11.23 15.81 -18.34
N GLN A 226 -12.20 15.01 -17.91
CA GLN A 226 -12.63 15.03 -16.50
C GLN A 226 -11.48 14.66 -15.54
N TYR A 227 -10.49 13.86 -15.97
CA TYR A 227 -9.26 13.49 -15.23
C TYR A 227 -8.16 13.04 -16.23
N LEU A 228 -6.85 13.35 -16.08
CA LEU A 228 -5.76 12.94 -17.04
C LEU A 228 -4.51 12.16 -16.55
N GLU A 229 -4.26 12.00 -15.24
CA GLU A 229 -3.12 11.24 -14.67
C GLU A 229 -3.46 9.86 -14.03
N GLY A 230 -2.70 8.79 -14.33
CA GLY A 230 -2.92 7.42 -13.80
C GLY A 230 -3.74 6.45 -14.70
N PRO A 231 -3.78 5.13 -14.40
CA PRO A 231 -4.57 4.16 -15.15
C PRO A 231 -6.07 4.44 -14.99
N ARG A 232 -6.76 4.77 -16.08
CA ARG A 232 -8.21 4.98 -16.09
C ARG A 232 -8.76 4.89 -17.50
N TYR A 233 -10.09 5.03 -17.63
CA TYR A 233 -10.72 5.44 -18.88
C TYR A 233 -11.08 6.93 -18.84
N THR A 234 -11.03 7.58 -19.99
CA THR A 234 -11.75 8.84 -20.22
C THR A 234 -12.88 8.57 -21.20
N MET A 235 -14.10 8.90 -20.78
CA MET A 235 -15.34 8.53 -21.46
C MET A 235 -15.92 9.74 -22.17
N HIS A 236 -16.33 9.53 -23.43
CA HIS A 236 -17.07 10.53 -24.20
C HIS A 236 -18.35 9.92 -24.77
N GLU A 237 -19.49 10.41 -24.29
CA GLU A 237 -20.80 10.09 -24.83
C GLU A 237 -21.22 11.16 -25.85
N ARG A 238 -21.46 10.74 -27.09
CA ARG A 238 -22.00 11.61 -28.14
C ARG A 238 -22.62 10.81 -29.25
N VAL A 239 -23.25 11.52 -30.19
CA VAL A 239 -23.50 10.96 -31.53
C VAL A 239 -22.20 11.03 -32.30
N TRP A 240 -21.69 9.85 -32.66
CA TRP A 240 -20.53 9.68 -33.52
C TRP A 240 -20.99 9.56 -34.96
N ASN A 241 -20.38 10.33 -35.86
CA ASN A 241 -20.66 10.31 -37.29
C ASN A 241 -19.58 9.52 -38.04
N PRO A 242 -19.92 8.94 -39.21
CA PRO A 242 -18.90 8.42 -40.12
C PRO A 242 -17.84 9.48 -40.41
N GLY A 243 -16.57 9.15 -40.19
CA GLY A 243 -15.45 10.06 -40.42
C GLY A 243 -15.01 10.89 -39.22
N ASP A 244 -15.70 10.82 -38.07
CA ASP A 244 -15.21 11.45 -36.84
C ASP A 244 -13.80 10.95 -36.47
N VAL A 245 -12.98 11.84 -35.92
CA VAL A 245 -11.59 11.56 -35.55
C VAL A 245 -11.37 11.89 -34.08
N VAL A 246 -10.74 10.94 -33.37
CA VAL A 246 -10.20 11.12 -32.03
C VAL A 246 -8.68 11.09 -32.12
N GLU A 247 -8.03 12.16 -31.68
CA GLU A 247 -6.57 12.26 -31.61
C GLU A 247 -6.14 12.21 -30.14
N LEU A 248 -5.21 11.32 -29.82
CA LEU A 248 -4.58 11.22 -28.50
C LEU A 248 -3.10 11.55 -28.62
N ASN A 249 -2.56 12.21 -27.59
CA ASN A 249 -1.13 12.46 -27.46
C ASN A 249 -0.69 12.19 -26.03
N PHE A 250 0.08 11.11 -25.84
CA PHE A 250 0.63 10.70 -24.56
C PHE A 250 2.06 11.20 -24.38
N GLY A 251 2.36 11.86 -23.27
CA GLY A 251 3.75 12.06 -22.87
C GLY A 251 4.34 10.74 -22.37
N LEU A 252 5.46 10.32 -22.96
CA LEU A 252 6.17 9.08 -22.62
C LEU A 252 7.51 9.41 -21.95
N PRO A 253 7.52 9.94 -20.71
CA PRO A 253 8.76 10.30 -20.04
C PRO A 253 9.59 9.05 -19.74
N VAL A 254 10.92 9.22 -19.73
CA VAL A 254 11.82 8.21 -19.17
C VAL A 254 11.85 8.36 -17.65
N LYS A 255 11.66 7.25 -16.93
CA LYS A 255 11.74 7.16 -15.48
C LYS A 255 12.85 6.20 -15.08
N ALA A 256 13.67 6.60 -14.11
CA ALA A 256 14.65 5.72 -13.51
C ALA A 256 14.02 4.94 -12.35
N HIS A 257 14.35 3.66 -12.27
CA HIS A 257 13.93 2.74 -11.22
C HIS A 257 15.17 2.21 -10.52
N VAL A 258 15.43 2.72 -9.31
CA VAL A 258 16.55 2.26 -8.49
C VAL A 258 16.08 1.09 -7.63
N VAL A 259 16.75 -0.05 -7.78
CA VAL A 259 16.52 -1.26 -6.98
C VAL A 259 17.85 -1.64 -6.35
N ARG A 260 17.93 -1.52 -5.02
CA ARG A 260 19.17 -1.67 -4.24
C ARG A 260 20.31 -0.81 -4.80
N ASP A 261 21.30 -1.46 -5.40
CA ASP A 261 22.51 -0.89 -5.98
C ASP A 261 22.51 -0.87 -7.51
N HIS A 262 21.35 -1.06 -8.14
CA HIS A 262 21.19 -1.01 -9.58
C HIS A 262 20.12 0.00 -9.99
N VAL A 263 20.17 0.44 -11.25
CA VAL A 263 19.15 1.28 -11.88
C VAL A 263 18.71 0.70 -13.22
N ALA A 264 17.41 0.78 -13.49
CA ALA A 264 16.82 0.50 -14.79
C ALA A 264 16.01 1.72 -15.29
N PHE A 265 15.73 1.79 -16.59
CA PHE A 265 15.00 2.91 -17.17
C PHE A 265 13.75 2.43 -17.91
N MET A 266 12.61 3.05 -17.65
CA MET A 266 11.34 2.78 -18.34
C MET A 266 10.95 4.01 -19.16
N ARG A 267 10.56 3.84 -20.43
CA ARG A 267 9.96 4.88 -21.28
C ARG A 267 8.52 4.49 -21.59
N GLY A 268 7.55 5.18 -20.98
CA GLY A 268 6.16 4.74 -21.03
C GLY A 268 6.05 3.28 -20.53
N PRO A 269 5.42 2.36 -21.27
CA PRO A 269 5.31 0.96 -20.85
C PRO A 269 6.57 0.12 -21.15
N VAL A 270 7.61 0.69 -21.79
CA VAL A 270 8.75 -0.07 -22.32
C VAL A 270 9.97 0.04 -21.40
N LEU A 271 10.52 -1.11 -21.00
CA LEU A 271 11.81 -1.23 -20.35
C LEU A 271 12.92 -0.98 -21.38
N LEU A 272 13.88 -0.15 -21.03
CA LEU A 272 15.04 0.13 -21.84
C LEU A 272 16.19 -0.81 -21.46
N ALA A 273 16.93 -1.28 -22.46
CA ALA A 273 18.08 -2.15 -22.28
C ALA A 273 19.24 -1.70 -23.15
N ARG A 274 20.47 -1.95 -22.69
CA ARG A 274 21.65 -1.85 -23.54
C ARG A 274 21.85 -3.16 -24.27
N ASP A 275 22.34 -3.06 -25.50
CA ASP A 275 22.67 -4.19 -26.36
C ASP A 275 24.09 -4.04 -26.91
N SER A 276 24.86 -5.14 -26.88
CA SER A 276 26.23 -5.20 -27.38
C SER A 276 26.40 -4.76 -28.84
N ARG A 277 25.35 -4.87 -29.68
CA ARG A 277 25.36 -4.42 -31.08
C ARG A 277 25.57 -2.92 -31.24
N PHE A 278 25.33 -2.10 -30.22
CA PHE A 278 25.60 -0.66 -30.30
C PHE A 278 27.09 -0.33 -30.43
N GLY A 279 27.97 -1.19 -29.93
CA GLY A 279 29.42 -0.99 -29.97
C GLY A 279 29.89 0.30 -29.30
N ASP A 280 29.11 0.85 -28.36
CA ASP A 280 29.31 2.18 -27.78
C ASP A 280 29.99 2.17 -26.40
N GLY A 281 30.65 1.06 -26.06
CA GLY A 281 31.45 0.90 -24.85
C GLY A 281 31.12 -0.38 -24.08
N ASP A 282 31.66 -0.49 -22.88
CA ASP A 282 31.37 -1.61 -21.99
C ASP A 282 29.90 -1.57 -21.54
N ILE A 283 29.18 -2.65 -21.81
CA ILE A 283 27.76 -2.82 -21.45
C ILE A 283 27.56 -3.05 -19.96
N ALA A 284 28.62 -3.52 -19.28
CA ALA A 284 28.63 -3.73 -17.84
C ALA A 284 29.07 -2.48 -17.06
N ALA A 285 29.40 -1.38 -17.75
CA ALA A 285 29.83 -0.15 -17.12
C ALA A 285 28.82 0.33 -16.07
N GLU A 286 29.34 0.65 -14.89
CA GLU A 286 28.58 1.21 -13.79
C GLU A 286 28.13 2.63 -14.09
N ILE A 287 27.06 3.09 -13.46
CA ILE A 287 26.63 4.50 -13.48
C ILE A 287 27.12 5.14 -12.19
N ARG A 288 27.82 6.29 -12.31
CA ARG A 288 28.35 7.00 -11.15
C ARG A 288 27.25 7.60 -10.30
N ARG A 289 27.07 7.07 -9.09
CA ARG A 289 25.96 7.38 -8.18
C ARG A 289 25.96 8.82 -7.72
N TRP A 290 27.12 9.42 -7.46
CA TRP A 290 27.20 10.80 -6.97
C TRP A 290 26.82 11.84 -8.03
N GLU A 291 27.02 11.55 -9.31
CA GLU A 291 26.59 12.39 -10.45
C GLU A 291 25.17 12.06 -10.92
N PHE A 292 24.72 10.82 -10.73
CA PHE A 292 23.39 10.38 -11.14
C PHE A 292 22.30 10.85 -10.18
N LYS A 293 21.27 11.51 -10.71
CA LYS A 293 20.08 11.95 -9.95
C LYS A 293 18.84 11.29 -10.54
N PRO A 294 18.26 10.24 -9.92
CA PRO A 294 17.15 9.49 -10.50
C PRO A 294 15.88 10.34 -10.70
N ASP A 295 15.66 11.34 -9.85
CA ASP A 295 14.52 12.27 -9.96
C ASP A 295 14.76 13.42 -10.96
N ARG A 296 15.98 13.53 -11.48
CA ARG A 296 16.38 14.59 -12.42
C ARG A 296 17.28 14.02 -13.51
N LEU A 297 16.66 13.24 -14.38
CA LEU A 297 17.36 12.62 -15.51
C LEU A 297 17.74 13.65 -16.58
N PRO A 298 18.89 13.44 -17.26
CA PRO A 298 19.15 14.10 -18.53
C PRO A 298 18.11 13.71 -19.58
N ALA A 299 18.02 14.48 -20.66
CA ALA A 299 17.12 14.16 -21.76
C ALA A 299 17.45 12.79 -22.36
N PHE A 300 16.40 12.04 -22.69
CA PHE A 300 16.50 10.81 -23.48
C PHE A 300 15.90 11.10 -24.86
N ASP A 301 16.77 11.17 -25.86
CA ASP A 301 16.39 11.52 -27.21
C ASP A 301 16.10 10.24 -28.01
N LEU A 302 14.99 10.23 -28.75
CA LEU A 302 14.73 9.18 -29.73
C LEU A 302 15.73 9.29 -30.88
N GLU A 303 16.34 8.17 -31.24
CA GLU A 303 17.24 8.07 -32.38
C GLU A 303 16.61 7.20 -33.47
N GLN A 304 16.98 7.48 -34.73
CA GLN A 304 16.68 6.57 -35.82
C GLN A 304 17.51 5.29 -35.62
N PRO A 305 16.90 4.10 -35.51
CA PRO A 305 17.66 2.88 -35.30
C PRO A 305 18.62 2.63 -36.46
N ALA A 306 19.90 2.41 -36.16
CA ALA A 306 20.88 2.03 -37.19
C ALA A 306 20.55 0.68 -37.84
N LEU A 307 19.81 -0.17 -37.12
CA LEU A 307 19.32 -1.48 -37.55
C LEU A 307 17.79 -1.52 -37.37
N PRO A 308 17.00 -0.87 -38.25
CA PRO A 308 15.55 -0.71 -38.05
C PRO A 308 14.79 -2.05 -38.09
N ASP A 309 15.33 -3.05 -38.79
CA ASP A 309 14.77 -4.41 -38.82
C ASP A 309 15.15 -5.24 -37.58
N GLU A 310 16.03 -4.74 -36.71
CA GLU A 310 16.49 -5.44 -35.51
C GLU A 310 16.17 -4.72 -34.19
N MET A 311 15.97 -3.40 -34.22
CA MET A 311 15.68 -2.57 -33.05
C MET A 311 14.51 -1.65 -33.36
N ARG A 312 13.39 -1.87 -32.68
CA ARG A 312 12.16 -1.09 -32.93
C ARG A 312 12.25 0.32 -32.38
N MET A 313 12.89 0.51 -31.24
CA MET A 313 13.11 1.81 -30.62
C MET A 313 14.55 1.92 -30.15
N VAL A 314 15.21 3.04 -30.47
CA VAL A 314 16.50 3.42 -29.91
C VAL A 314 16.36 4.78 -29.25
N VAL A 315 16.86 4.90 -28.04
CA VAL A 315 16.98 6.18 -27.31
C VAL A 315 18.41 6.34 -26.82
N SER A 316 18.88 7.57 -26.74
CA SER A 316 20.18 7.86 -26.13
C SER A 316 20.10 8.95 -25.10
N SER A 317 21.05 8.92 -24.17
CA SER A 317 21.20 9.95 -23.16
C SER A 317 22.67 10.12 -22.77
N LEU A 318 23.03 11.30 -22.28
CA LEU A 318 24.34 11.57 -21.70
C LEU A 318 24.32 11.15 -20.23
N LEU A 319 24.92 10.00 -19.91
CA LEU A 319 24.96 9.45 -18.57
C LEU A 319 26.39 9.41 -18.01
N PRO A 320 26.56 9.53 -16.69
CA PRO A 320 27.87 9.43 -16.05
C PRO A 320 28.28 7.95 -15.93
N ALA A 321 28.39 7.25 -17.06
CA ALA A 321 28.78 5.83 -17.09
C ALA A 321 30.31 5.66 -17.01
N GLY A 322 30.76 4.59 -16.36
CA GLY A 322 32.17 4.23 -16.14
C GLY A 322 32.68 4.61 -14.75
N GLY A 323 33.67 3.86 -14.23
CA GLY A 323 34.13 3.96 -12.83
C GLY A 323 35.40 4.77 -12.56
N HIS A 324 36.06 5.35 -13.58
CA HIS A 324 37.34 6.06 -13.38
C HIS A 324 37.16 7.58 -13.63
N ASP A 325 37.19 8.36 -12.56
CA ASP A 325 36.95 9.82 -12.57
C ASP A 325 38.26 10.65 -12.64
N GLU A 326 39.39 10.08 -12.24
CA GLU A 326 40.72 10.71 -12.35
C GLU A 326 41.17 10.92 -13.81
N ASN A 327 40.59 10.21 -14.78
CA ASN A 327 40.80 10.47 -16.19
C ASN A 327 39.93 11.67 -16.62
N PRO A 328 40.52 12.82 -17.02
CA PRO A 328 39.74 13.99 -17.43
C PRO A 328 38.79 13.73 -18.62
N ALA A 329 39.12 12.74 -19.47
CA ALA A 329 38.25 12.30 -20.56
C ALA A 329 37.11 11.38 -20.09
N GLY A 330 37.33 10.57 -19.05
CA GLY A 330 36.34 9.66 -18.45
C GLY A 330 35.36 10.34 -17.48
N ARG A 331 35.72 11.54 -16.98
CA ARG A 331 34.89 12.33 -16.05
C ARG A 331 33.60 12.86 -16.68
N ARG A 332 33.57 13.07 -18.00
CA ARG A 332 32.39 13.65 -18.67
C ARG A 332 31.29 12.60 -18.86
N PRO A 333 30.00 12.98 -18.79
CA PRO A 333 28.93 12.10 -19.24
C PRO A 333 29.18 11.61 -20.66
N VAL A 334 28.99 10.31 -20.87
CA VAL A 334 29.13 9.67 -22.17
C VAL A 334 27.76 9.41 -22.76
N ARG A 335 27.68 9.42 -24.10
CA ARG A 335 26.44 9.04 -24.78
C ARG A 335 26.25 7.54 -24.64
N VAL A 336 25.14 7.16 -24.02
CA VAL A 336 24.72 5.77 -23.84
C VAL A 336 23.47 5.55 -24.68
N ARG A 337 23.50 4.54 -25.57
CA ARG A 337 22.33 4.10 -26.33
C ARG A 337 21.63 2.95 -25.63
N PHE A 338 20.31 2.99 -25.67
CA PHE A 338 19.40 1.94 -25.23
C PHE A 338 18.47 1.58 -26.38
N CYS A 339 18.06 0.31 -26.45
CA CYS A 339 16.90 -0.11 -27.24
C CYS A 339 15.74 -0.52 -26.31
N ASP A 340 14.57 -0.76 -26.90
CA ASP A 340 13.52 -1.48 -26.19
C ASP A 340 14.01 -2.88 -25.75
N TYR A 341 13.56 -3.33 -24.57
CA TYR A 341 13.94 -4.62 -24.01
C TYR A 341 13.61 -5.77 -24.95
N ALA A 342 12.49 -5.71 -25.68
CA ALA A 342 12.10 -6.75 -26.62
C ALA A 342 13.15 -6.96 -27.74
N SER A 343 13.73 -5.89 -28.26
CA SER A 343 14.76 -5.94 -29.29
C SER A 343 16.13 -6.41 -28.78
N ALA A 344 16.43 -6.21 -27.50
CA ALA A 344 17.74 -6.52 -26.91
C ALA A 344 18.03 -8.03 -26.90
N GLY A 345 19.22 -8.47 -27.31
CA GLY A 345 19.60 -9.89 -27.32
C GLY A 345 18.86 -10.76 -28.34
N ASN A 346 18.07 -10.17 -29.25
CA ASN A 346 17.15 -10.93 -30.11
C ASN A 346 17.83 -11.67 -31.28
N LEU A 347 19.17 -11.75 -31.29
CA LEU A 347 19.92 -12.65 -32.19
C LEU A 347 20.10 -14.06 -31.61
N TRP A 348 19.74 -14.28 -30.34
CA TRP A 348 19.75 -15.59 -29.66
C TRP A 348 21.08 -16.35 -29.78
N ARG A 349 22.19 -15.61 -29.67
CA ARG A 349 23.55 -16.17 -29.73
C ARG A 349 24.38 -15.64 -28.56
N SER A 350 25.32 -16.44 -28.08
CA SER A 350 26.15 -16.13 -26.91
C SER A 350 26.95 -14.82 -27.04
N GLY A 351 27.29 -14.41 -28.26
CA GLY A 351 27.99 -13.14 -28.54
C GLY A 351 27.10 -11.88 -28.53
N ASN A 352 25.78 -12.00 -28.36
CA ASN A 352 24.86 -10.86 -28.28
C ASN A 352 24.33 -10.67 -26.86
N TYR A 353 25.20 -10.14 -25.99
CA TYR A 353 24.87 -9.84 -24.60
C TYR A 353 24.04 -8.55 -24.50
N TYR A 354 23.07 -8.53 -23.58
CA TYR A 354 22.27 -7.36 -23.24
C TYR A 354 22.03 -7.25 -21.72
N ARG A 355 21.59 -6.08 -21.27
CA ARG A 355 21.29 -5.80 -19.86
C ARG A 355 20.29 -4.66 -19.70
N ALA A 356 19.34 -4.82 -18.79
CA ALA A 356 18.37 -3.78 -18.42
C ALA A 356 18.66 -3.09 -17.08
N PHE A 357 19.38 -3.75 -16.17
CA PHE A 357 19.76 -3.21 -14.85
C PHE A 357 21.24 -2.88 -14.81
N PHE A 358 21.58 -1.61 -14.57
CA PHE A 358 22.96 -1.12 -14.54
C PHE A 358 23.42 -0.96 -13.10
N PRO A 359 24.59 -1.51 -12.73
CA PRO A 359 25.15 -1.28 -11.40
C PRO A 359 25.39 0.23 -11.21
N LEU A 360 25.02 0.72 -10.04
CA LEU A 360 25.45 2.01 -9.54
C LEU A 360 26.75 1.80 -8.79
N ASP A 361 27.73 2.66 -9.02
CA ASP A 361 29.01 2.55 -8.32
C ASP A 361 28.85 2.61 -6.79
N PHE A 362 29.89 2.10 -6.14
CA PHE A 362 29.88 1.89 -4.71
C PHE A 362 29.85 3.22 -3.96
N ASP A 363 28.83 3.41 -3.13
CA ASP A 363 28.69 4.60 -2.32
C ASP A 363 29.65 4.53 -1.11
N GLN A 364 30.89 4.98 -1.31
CA GLN A 364 31.89 5.01 -0.25
C GLN A 364 31.47 5.91 0.92
N MET A 365 30.66 6.96 0.67
CA MET A 365 30.15 7.84 1.73
C MET A 365 29.04 7.16 2.51
N ALA A 366 28.08 6.49 1.85
CA ALA A 366 27.07 5.69 2.52
C ALA A 366 27.66 4.45 3.19
N MET A 367 28.77 3.87 2.69
CA MET A 367 29.50 2.82 3.41
C MET A 367 30.23 3.41 4.61
N ALA A 368 30.88 4.57 4.49
CA ALA A 368 31.51 5.24 5.63
C ALA A 368 30.47 5.64 6.69
N GLU A 369 29.28 6.08 6.28
CA GLU A 369 28.12 6.28 7.15
C GLU A 369 27.62 4.95 7.71
N ARG A 370 27.43 3.90 6.90
CA ARG A 370 27.04 2.57 7.38
C ARG A 370 28.10 1.95 8.27
N GLN A 371 29.39 2.22 8.11
CA GLN A 371 30.46 1.73 8.98
C GLN A 371 30.52 2.57 10.26
N ARG A 372 30.26 3.87 10.20
CA ARG A 372 29.99 4.72 11.38
C ARG A 372 28.72 4.27 12.13
N SER A 373 27.68 3.84 11.41
CA SER A 373 26.40 3.36 11.94
C SER A 373 26.41 1.88 12.32
N ALA A 374 27.26 1.03 11.73
CA ALA A 374 27.42 -0.39 12.05
C ALA A 374 28.47 -0.62 13.14
N ALA A 375 29.37 0.34 13.35
CA ALA A 375 30.12 0.46 14.60
C ALA A 375 29.20 0.78 15.79
N VAL A 376 27.94 1.17 15.54
CA VAL A 376 26.86 1.12 16.52
C VAL A 376 26.21 -0.26 16.38
N THR A 377 26.52 -1.18 17.29
CA THR A 377 25.68 -2.36 17.55
C THR A 377 24.22 -1.94 17.46
N LYS A 378 23.43 -2.53 16.53
CA LYS A 378 21.98 -2.32 16.46
C LYS A 378 21.45 -2.43 17.89
N PRO A 379 21.02 -1.33 18.51
CA PRO A 379 20.59 -1.39 19.90
C PRO A 379 19.38 -2.31 19.98
N ALA A 380 19.27 -3.08 21.06
CA ALA A 380 18.07 -3.86 21.32
C ALA A 380 16.84 -2.95 21.18
N GLN A 381 15.82 -3.38 20.42
CA GLN A 381 14.53 -2.68 20.37
C GLN A 381 14.02 -2.50 21.82
N ARG A 382 13.94 -1.25 22.27
CA ARG A 382 13.55 -0.94 23.66
C ARG A 382 12.07 -1.23 23.93
N MET A 383 11.24 -1.00 22.93
CA MET A 383 9.81 -1.35 22.96
C MET A 383 9.62 -2.79 22.48
N ASN A 384 9.00 -3.63 23.31
CA ASN A 384 8.65 -4.98 22.90
C ASN A 384 7.41 -4.97 21.99
N ARG A 385 7.62 -5.13 20.68
CA ARG A 385 6.54 -5.19 19.68
C ARG A 385 5.92 -6.58 19.47
N SER A 386 6.31 -7.59 20.27
CA SER A 386 5.66 -8.92 20.27
C SER A 386 4.38 -8.95 21.12
N ARG A 387 4.02 -7.83 21.74
CA ARG A 387 2.84 -7.65 22.59
C ARG A 387 2.13 -6.35 22.20
N ILE A 388 0.81 -6.28 22.45
CA ILE A 388 0.07 -5.02 22.45
C ILE A 388 0.69 -4.12 23.53
N ASN A 389 1.03 -2.89 23.16
CA ASN A 389 1.52 -1.90 24.13
C ASN A 389 0.41 -0.88 24.42
N VAL A 390 0.27 -0.53 25.69
CA VAL A 390 -0.71 0.44 26.19
C VAL A 390 0.02 1.70 26.65
N GLY A 391 -0.25 2.82 26.01
CA GLY A 391 0.35 4.12 26.31
C GLY A 391 -0.61 5.11 26.93
N THR A 392 -0.09 6.28 27.30
CA THR A 392 -0.90 7.45 27.63
C THR A 392 -0.20 8.76 27.33
N TYR A 393 -0.98 9.82 27.10
CA TYR A 393 -0.48 11.18 26.98
C TYR A 393 -0.40 11.91 28.31
N SER A 394 0.56 12.83 28.40
CA SER A 394 0.74 13.81 29.47
C SER A 394 1.11 13.26 30.85
N LEU A 395 2.28 13.67 31.37
CA LEU A 395 2.63 13.53 32.79
C LEU A 395 3.12 14.88 33.35
N LYS A 396 2.20 15.64 33.93
CA LYS A 396 2.50 16.98 34.48
C LYS A 396 3.42 16.92 35.69
N ALA A 397 4.16 18.01 35.94
CA ALA A 397 5.19 18.10 36.98
C ALA A 397 4.70 17.71 38.39
N TYR A 398 3.45 18.02 38.74
CA TYR A 398 2.85 17.66 40.03
C TYR A 398 2.66 16.13 40.21
N ALA A 399 2.71 15.36 39.11
CA ALA A 399 2.50 13.91 39.07
C ALA A 399 3.76 13.14 38.62
N ARG A 400 4.97 13.63 38.96
CA ARG A 400 6.26 13.00 38.59
C ARG A 400 7.01 12.37 39.78
N THR A 401 6.32 12.08 40.88
CA THR A 401 6.95 11.35 42.02
C THR A 401 7.10 9.86 41.68
N GLU A 402 7.94 9.15 42.44
CA GLU A 402 8.10 7.69 42.28
C GLU A 402 6.75 6.95 42.37
N GLN A 403 5.89 7.35 43.30
CA GLN A 403 4.56 6.75 43.44
C GLN A 403 3.71 6.95 42.16
N HIS A 404 3.77 8.11 41.53
CA HIS A 404 3.02 8.36 40.29
C HIS A 404 3.53 7.54 39.10
N VAL A 405 4.85 7.34 39.00
CA VAL A 405 5.42 6.48 37.96
C VAL A 405 5.08 5.02 38.22
N LYS A 406 5.09 4.60 39.49
CA LYS A 406 4.60 3.28 39.89
C LYS A 406 3.11 3.11 39.55
N ASP A 407 2.30 4.15 39.72
CA ASP A 407 0.87 4.13 39.40
C ASP A 407 0.62 3.93 37.89
N LEU A 408 1.46 4.46 37.00
CA LEU A 408 1.41 4.14 35.57
C LEU A 408 1.58 2.62 35.34
N ALA A 409 2.65 2.06 35.89
CA ALA A 409 2.95 0.62 35.76
C ALA A 409 1.85 -0.26 36.39
N ASP A 410 1.37 0.09 37.59
CA ASP A 410 0.32 -0.63 38.32
C ASP A 410 -1.06 -0.53 37.62
N CYS A 411 -1.25 0.45 36.74
CA CYS A 411 -2.42 0.60 35.87
C CYS A 411 -2.25 -0.13 34.52
N GLY A 412 -1.09 -0.75 34.27
CA GLY A 412 -0.79 -1.44 33.01
C GLY A 412 -0.42 -0.50 31.87
N ILE A 413 0.08 0.70 32.15
CA ILE A 413 0.66 1.59 31.15
C ILE A 413 2.11 1.19 30.88
N ASP A 414 2.40 0.83 29.64
CA ASP A 414 3.74 0.47 29.16
C ASP A 414 4.58 1.69 28.83
N PHE A 415 3.98 2.78 28.36
CA PHE A 415 4.72 3.99 28.00
C PHE A 415 3.91 5.29 28.16
N VAL A 416 4.61 6.42 28.28
CA VAL A 416 4.00 7.75 28.32
C VAL A 416 4.58 8.67 27.24
N ILE A 417 3.73 9.47 26.62
CA ILE A 417 4.09 10.47 25.60
C ILE A 417 4.04 11.85 26.25
N THR A 418 5.21 12.43 26.53
CA THR A 418 5.36 13.74 27.19
C THR A 418 6.84 14.16 27.21
N ASP A 419 7.11 15.43 27.52
CA ASP A 419 8.43 15.88 27.94
C ASP A 419 8.72 15.40 29.37
N LEU A 420 9.94 14.94 29.67
CA LEU A 420 10.36 14.55 31.02
C LEU A 420 11.78 15.00 31.33
N ASP A 421 12.01 15.34 32.60
CA ASP A 421 13.35 15.55 33.12
C ASP A 421 14.06 14.23 33.42
N ARG A 422 15.39 14.29 33.58
CA ARG A 422 16.22 13.09 33.78
C ARG A 422 15.86 12.32 35.04
N LYS A 423 15.51 13.00 36.13
CA LYS A 423 15.10 12.36 37.40
C LYS A 423 13.84 11.51 37.19
N THR A 424 12.89 12.00 36.39
CA THR A 424 11.66 11.26 36.10
C THR A 424 11.93 10.11 35.12
N LEU A 425 12.87 10.28 34.18
CA LEU A 425 13.31 9.18 33.31
C LEU A 425 13.95 8.03 34.11
N ASP A 426 14.77 8.34 35.13
CA ASP A 426 15.36 7.33 36.02
C ASP A 426 14.26 6.50 36.73
N LEU A 427 13.17 7.17 37.17
CA LEU A 427 12.01 6.51 37.76
C LEU A 427 11.25 5.64 36.74
N CYS A 428 11.08 6.14 35.51
CA CYS A 428 10.42 5.39 34.44
C CYS A 428 11.18 4.11 34.11
N GLU A 429 12.51 4.18 34.00
CA GLU A 429 13.36 2.99 33.83
C GLU A 429 13.22 2.00 34.99
N LYS A 430 13.32 2.50 36.24
CA LYS A 430 13.17 1.68 37.46
C LYS A 430 11.85 0.89 37.47
N HIS A 431 10.77 1.50 37.01
CA HIS A 431 9.43 0.90 36.98
C HIS A 431 9.05 0.30 35.61
N LYS A 432 9.99 0.24 34.65
CA LYS A 432 9.80 -0.33 33.31
C LYS A 432 8.69 0.34 32.50
N VAL A 433 8.54 1.65 32.66
CA VAL A 433 7.65 2.50 31.85
C VAL A 433 8.50 3.18 30.76
N GLY A 434 8.16 2.92 29.50
CA GLY A 434 8.76 3.57 28.34
C GLY A 434 8.34 5.04 28.21
N VAL A 435 9.10 5.79 27.43
CA VAL A 435 8.83 7.21 27.18
C VAL A 435 8.98 7.50 25.70
N PHE A 436 7.93 8.10 25.11
CA PHE A 436 8.03 8.76 23.81
C PHE A 436 8.27 10.23 24.14
N LEU A 437 9.55 10.63 24.04
CA LEU A 437 10.02 11.87 24.63
C LEU A 437 9.73 13.03 23.68
N ALA A 438 8.87 13.93 24.12
CA ALA A 438 8.57 15.18 23.42
C ALA A 438 9.57 16.29 23.81
N GLY A 439 9.63 17.33 22.98
CA GLY A 439 10.49 18.51 23.21
C GLY A 439 11.99 18.28 22.96
N VAL A 440 12.36 17.14 22.36
CA VAL A 440 13.76 16.86 21.98
C VAL A 440 14.13 17.56 20.68
N VAL A 441 13.27 17.45 19.67
CA VAL A 441 13.44 18.04 18.34
C VAL A 441 12.48 19.23 18.15
N PRO A 442 12.69 20.10 17.14
CA PRO A 442 11.76 21.19 16.84
C PRO A 442 10.32 20.70 16.71
N TRP A 443 9.44 21.26 17.55
CA TRP A 443 8.04 20.84 17.61
C TRP A 443 7.27 21.30 16.37
N TRP A 444 6.38 20.44 15.88
CA TRP A 444 5.46 20.75 14.80
C TRP A 444 4.08 20.19 15.12
N TRP A 445 3.08 21.06 15.06
CA TRP A 445 1.68 20.71 15.23
C TRP A 445 0.87 21.36 14.11
N GLY A 446 0.14 20.57 13.32
CA GLY A 446 -0.63 21.08 12.19
C GLY A 446 -1.84 21.93 12.58
N GLY A 447 -2.31 21.86 13.84
CA GLY A 447 -3.49 22.60 14.29
C GLY A 447 -3.25 24.11 14.50
N ALA A 448 -2.01 24.58 14.45
CA ALA A 448 -1.68 26.00 14.63
C ALA A 448 -1.77 26.77 13.31
N ALA A 449 -2.95 27.35 13.03
CA ALA A 449 -3.25 28.28 11.93
C ALA A 449 -2.79 27.81 10.52
N TYR A 450 -3.76 27.67 9.61
CA TYR A 450 -3.56 27.21 8.23
C TYR A 450 -2.35 27.81 7.49
N GLU A 451 -1.91 29.01 7.87
CA GLU A 451 -0.76 29.73 7.32
C GLU A 451 0.59 28.98 7.42
N ARG A 452 0.70 27.91 8.23
CA ARG A 452 1.92 27.11 8.39
C ARG A 452 2.01 25.86 7.52
N ASN A 453 0.89 25.42 6.93
CA ASN A 453 0.86 24.20 6.12
C ASN A 453 1.84 24.26 4.95
N GLY A 454 2.64 23.21 4.76
CA GLY A 454 3.64 23.13 3.70
C GLY A 454 4.91 23.96 3.95
N LYS A 455 5.03 24.63 5.11
CA LYS A 455 6.17 25.48 5.48
C LYS A 455 7.10 24.84 6.51
N MET A 456 6.93 23.54 6.81
CA MET A 456 7.74 22.88 7.83
C MET A 456 9.24 22.96 7.54
N ARG A 457 9.64 22.85 6.28
CA ARG A 457 11.06 22.96 5.88
C ARG A 457 11.67 24.33 6.23
N GLU A 458 10.91 25.39 6.04
CA GLU A 458 11.37 26.77 6.27
C GLU A 458 11.45 27.09 7.76
N LEU A 459 10.45 26.64 8.52
CA LEU A 459 10.32 26.94 9.95
C LEU A 459 11.19 26.01 10.82
N ASN A 460 11.29 24.74 10.43
CA ASN A 460 12.06 23.70 11.11
C ASN A 460 13.09 23.06 10.14
N PRO A 461 14.12 23.78 9.69
CA PRO A 461 15.19 23.23 8.85
C PRO A 461 16.02 22.17 9.58
N LEU A 462 16.58 21.20 8.85
CA LEU A 462 17.31 20.05 9.40
C LEU A 462 18.47 20.41 10.36
N TRP A 463 19.13 21.56 10.17
CA TRP A 463 20.20 21.98 11.09
C TRP A 463 19.72 22.20 12.54
N GLN A 464 18.43 22.51 12.74
CA GLN A 464 17.86 22.58 14.09
C GLN A 464 17.75 21.19 14.73
N TYR A 465 17.46 20.15 13.93
CA TYR A 465 17.46 18.76 14.37
C TYR A 465 18.88 18.29 14.70
N ASP A 466 19.89 18.70 13.91
CA ASP A 466 21.31 18.47 14.24
C ASP A 466 21.69 19.10 15.58
N ALA A 467 21.26 20.34 15.81
CA ALA A 467 21.53 21.05 17.06
C ALA A 467 20.85 20.39 18.26
N ALA A 468 19.63 19.86 18.07
CA ALA A 468 18.92 19.06 19.07
C ALA A 468 19.66 17.76 19.38
N ALA A 469 20.06 17.01 18.35
CA ALA A 469 20.78 15.75 18.50
C ALA A 469 22.10 15.91 19.28
N LYS A 470 22.85 16.98 19.04
CA LYS A 470 24.09 17.29 19.77
C LYS A 470 23.88 17.53 21.28
N LYS A 471 22.70 18.01 21.68
CA LYS A 471 22.35 18.28 23.08
C LYS A 471 21.71 17.08 23.77
N TYR A 472 21.18 16.14 22.99
CA TYR A 472 20.47 14.99 23.50
C TYR A 472 21.41 14.06 24.27
N LYS A 473 20.95 13.63 25.45
CA LYS A 473 21.61 12.60 26.24
C LYS A 473 20.66 11.41 26.32
N ASP A 474 21.09 10.30 25.75
CA ASP A 474 20.28 9.08 25.71
C ASP A 474 19.99 8.55 27.12
N HIS A 475 18.85 7.87 27.25
CA HIS A 475 18.34 7.30 28.48
C HIS A 475 17.53 6.02 28.18
N PRO A 476 17.76 4.88 28.85
CA PRO A 476 17.11 3.59 28.52
C PRO A 476 15.57 3.61 28.52
N ALA A 477 14.94 4.41 29.39
CA ALA A 477 13.49 4.64 29.39
C ALA A 477 12.94 5.26 28.08
N VAL A 478 13.75 5.97 27.30
CA VAL A 478 13.28 6.65 26.08
C VAL A 478 13.24 5.67 24.91
N TRP A 479 12.04 5.31 24.47
CA TRP A 479 11.78 4.37 23.38
C TRP A 479 11.63 5.07 22.03
N ALA A 480 11.08 6.29 22.03
CA ALA A 480 10.83 7.06 20.82
C ALA A 480 11.13 8.54 21.02
N ILE A 481 11.42 9.23 19.91
CA ILE A 481 11.49 10.69 19.85
C ILE A 481 10.24 11.18 19.15
N ASP A 482 9.45 12.01 19.82
CA ASP A 482 8.26 12.63 19.22
C ASP A 482 8.68 13.73 18.22
N ILE A 483 8.36 13.52 16.95
CA ILE A 483 8.74 14.40 15.84
C ILE A 483 7.58 15.30 15.38
N GLY A 484 6.40 15.16 15.96
CA GLY A 484 5.28 16.06 15.76
C GLY A 484 3.92 15.39 15.77
N ASP A 485 2.91 16.22 15.60
CA ASP A 485 1.51 15.87 15.82
C ASP A 485 0.62 16.47 14.74
N GLU A 486 -0.23 15.63 14.17
CA GLU A 486 -1.25 15.97 13.17
C GLU A 486 -0.74 16.89 12.03
N PRO A 487 0.29 16.52 11.26
CA PRO A 487 0.78 17.37 10.18
C PRO A 487 -0.14 17.35 8.95
N SER A 488 -0.09 18.42 8.17
CA SER A 488 -0.72 18.48 6.85
C SER A 488 -0.01 17.55 5.85
N ALA A 489 -0.74 17.01 4.88
CA ALA A 489 -0.15 16.18 3.83
C ALA A 489 0.88 16.91 2.96
N LEU A 490 0.81 18.24 2.92
CA LEU A 490 1.80 19.09 2.25
C LEU A 490 3.18 19.00 2.89
N ASP A 491 3.26 18.67 4.18
CA ASP A 491 4.52 18.54 4.92
C ASP A 491 5.08 17.11 4.90
N PHE A 492 4.30 16.10 4.49
CA PHE A 492 4.72 14.70 4.48
C PHE A 492 6.02 14.40 3.71
N PRO A 493 6.29 14.99 2.53
CA PRO A 493 7.58 14.79 1.86
C PRO A 493 8.77 15.21 2.72
N TYR A 494 8.67 16.35 3.41
CA TYR A 494 9.73 16.82 4.30
C TYR A 494 9.77 16.05 5.62
N TYR A 495 8.63 15.64 6.15
CA TYR A 495 8.58 14.69 7.27
C TYR A 495 9.29 13.37 6.96
N GLY A 496 9.26 12.91 5.70
CA GLY A 496 10.05 11.77 5.25
C GLY A 496 11.56 11.99 5.42
N GLU A 497 12.06 13.22 5.21
CA GLU A 497 13.44 13.60 5.50
C GLU A 497 13.69 13.67 7.01
N VAL A 498 12.82 14.35 7.77
CA VAL A 498 12.92 14.45 9.23
C VAL A 498 12.94 13.08 9.89
N ALA A 499 12.08 12.15 9.48
CA ALA A 499 12.05 10.79 10.05
C ALA A 499 13.36 10.04 9.78
N LYS A 500 13.90 10.10 8.56
CA LYS A 500 15.21 9.50 8.22
C LYS A 500 16.34 10.14 9.04
N HIS A 501 16.27 11.46 9.20
CA HIS A 501 17.23 12.23 10.00
C HIS A 501 17.19 11.81 11.47
N THR A 502 15.99 11.69 12.06
CA THR A 502 15.81 11.20 13.43
C THR A 502 16.34 9.77 13.58
N ILE A 503 16.06 8.87 12.63
CA ILE A 503 16.59 7.49 12.66
C ILE A 503 18.13 7.48 12.66
N ALA A 504 18.77 8.38 11.89
CA ALA A 504 20.22 8.47 11.81
C ALA A 504 20.87 9.03 13.09
N HIS A 505 20.25 10.04 13.70
CA HIS A 505 20.82 10.76 14.85
C HIS A 505 20.44 10.18 16.21
N TYR A 506 19.38 9.39 16.30
CA TYR A 506 18.87 8.78 17.52
C TYR A 506 18.80 7.26 17.37
N PRO A 507 19.94 6.55 17.24
CA PRO A 507 19.97 5.13 16.84
C PRO A 507 19.29 4.17 17.82
N ASN A 508 19.02 4.63 19.06
CA ASN A 508 18.35 3.88 20.12
C ASN A 508 16.83 4.11 20.17
N GLN A 509 16.31 5.08 19.40
CA GLN A 509 14.91 5.50 19.41
C GLN A 509 14.32 5.40 17.99
N PHE A 510 13.02 5.14 17.90
CA PHE A 510 12.29 5.36 16.66
C PHE A 510 11.58 6.73 16.68
N PRO A 511 11.38 7.38 15.52
CA PRO A 511 10.55 8.58 15.42
C PRO A 511 9.07 8.26 15.69
N TYR A 512 8.42 9.05 16.55
CA TYR A 512 6.98 9.02 16.81
C TYR A 512 6.28 10.19 16.12
N LEU A 513 5.21 9.90 15.38
CA LEU A 513 4.36 10.85 14.68
C LEU A 513 2.90 10.39 14.79
N ASN A 514 2.02 11.30 15.20
CA ASN A 514 0.57 11.11 15.25
C ASN A 514 -0.10 11.90 14.11
N LEU A 515 -1.18 11.37 13.53
CA LEU A 515 -1.88 11.95 12.38
C LEU A 515 -3.29 12.42 12.74
N TYR A 516 -3.83 13.30 11.89
CA TYR A 516 -5.24 13.67 11.95
C TYR A 516 -6.18 12.46 11.79
N PRO A 517 -7.38 12.50 12.37
CA PRO A 517 -8.51 11.64 12.02
C PRO A 517 -9.37 12.20 10.87
N ASN A 518 -10.35 11.40 10.44
CA ASN A 518 -11.22 11.67 9.30
C ASN A 518 -12.19 12.86 9.48
N TYR A 519 -12.34 13.41 10.69
CA TYR A 519 -13.11 14.63 10.90
C TYR A 519 -12.28 15.92 10.71
N ALA A 520 -10.97 15.82 10.44
CA ALA A 520 -10.14 16.97 10.10
C ALA A 520 -10.53 17.53 8.72
N LEU A 521 -10.48 18.85 8.57
CA LEU A 521 -11.01 19.56 7.40
C LEU A 521 -10.28 19.16 6.09
N PRO A 522 -10.99 18.59 5.10
CA PRO A 522 -10.44 18.28 3.77
C PRO A 522 -10.55 19.44 2.77
N GLY A 523 -9.85 19.34 1.65
CA GLY A 523 -9.90 20.24 0.50
C GLY A 523 -11.03 19.99 -0.49
N GLN A 524 -12.29 19.96 -0.03
CA GLN A 524 -13.45 19.80 -0.92
C GLN A 524 -13.80 21.10 -1.67
N ASP A 525 -14.33 20.97 -2.89
CA ASP A 525 -14.89 22.06 -3.72
C ASP A 525 -13.91 23.18 -4.12
N GLY A 526 -12.70 22.83 -4.59
CA GLY A 526 -11.72 23.81 -5.09
C GLY A 526 -11.07 24.67 -4.01
N ARG A 527 -11.20 24.28 -2.73
CA ARG A 527 -10.48 24.89 -1.62
C ARG A 527 -8.97 24.76 -1.82
N ASP A 528 -8.26 25.84 -1.54
CA ASP A 528 -6.81 25.87 -1.43
C ASP A 528 -6.36 24.88 -0.34
N LEU A 529 -5.63 23.83 -0.72
CA LEU A 529 -5.19 22.77 0.19
C LEU A 529 -4.34 23.29 1.35
N SER A 530 -3.60 24.39 1.15
CA SER A 530 -2.84 25.04 2.21
C SER A 530 -3.75 25.60 3.31
N LYS A 531 -5.04 25.82 3.02
CA LYS A 531 -6.06 26.32 3.95
C LYS A 531 -6.93 25.21 4.57
N THR A 532 -6.46 23.97 4.55
CA THR A 532 -7.17 22.80 5.09
C THR A 532 -6.29 22.09 6.12
N GLN A 533 -6.89 21.33 7.05
CA GLN A 533 -6.09 20.58 8.02
C GLN A 533 -5.35 19.44 7.34
N LEU A 534 -6.07 18.67 6.51
CA LEU A 534 -5.49 17.48 5.88
C LEU A 534 -4.45 17.80 4.80
N GLY A 535 -4.55 18.94 4.11
CA GLY A 535 -3.68 19.24 2.96
C GLY A 535 -3.89 18.32 1.75
N SER A 536 -5.03 17.62 1.72
CA SER A 536 -5.44 16.67 0.69
C SER A 536 -6.94 16.82 0.39
N LYS A 537 -7.39 16.24 -0.72
CA LYS A 537 -8.79 16.24 -1.16
C LYS A 537 -9.71 15.57 -0.16
N ASP A 538 -9.26 14.46 0.43
CA ASP A 538 -9.98 13.69 1.43
C ASP A 538 -9.03 12.92 2.34
N TYR A 539 -9.60 12.20 3.32
CA TYR A 539 -8.85 11.45 4.32
C TYR A 539 -8.11 10.23 3.74
N ARG A 540 -8.64 9.59 2.70
CA ARG A 540 -7.98 8.44 2.08
C ARG A 540 -6.69 8.89 1.39
N GLU A 541 -6.77 9.99 0.64
CA GLU A 541 -5.59 10.58 -0.01
C GLU A 541 -4.55 11.03 1.03
N HIS A 542 -4.98 11.60 2.17
CA HIS A 542 -4.06 11.96 3.27
C HIS A 542 -3.20 10.75 3.71
N ILE A 543 -3.84 9.60 3.95
CA ILE A 543 -3.17 8.35 4.34
C ILE A 543 -2.29 7.78 3.21
N GLU A 544 -2.71 7.90 1.95
CA GLU A 544 -1.91 7.46 0.80
C GLU A 544 -0.62 8.30 0.64
N ILE A 545 -0.71 9.62 0.80
CA ILE A 545 0.46 10.51 0.76
C ILE A 545 1.40 10.19 1.93
N TYR A 546 0.88 9.93 3.14
CA TYR A 546 1.68 9.47 4.27
C TYR A 546 2.46 8.19 3.92
N CYS A 547 1.75 7.16 3.45
CA CYS A 547 2.32 5.85 3.12
C CYS A 547 3.41 5.93 2.04
N LYS A 548 3.29 6.88 1.12
CA LYS A 548 4.24 7.13 0.03
C LYS A 548 5.52 7.82 0.52
N ASN A 549 5.40 8.75 1.45
CA ASN A 549 6.51 9.66 1.80
C ASN A 549 7.25 9.27 3.09
N LEU A 550 6.58 8.63 4.06
CA LEU A 550 7.16 8.35 5.36
C LEU A 550 7.69 6.91 5.48
N PRO A 551 8.93 6.73 5.99
CA PRO A 551 9.56 5.42 6.18
C PRO A 551 9.12 4.72 7.47
N LEU A 552 8.04 5.19 8.11
CA LEU A 552 7.54 4.64 9.37
C LEU A 552 6.78 3.33 9.10
N ASP A 553 6.95 2.36 10.00
CA ASP A 553 6.37 1.02 9.88
C ASP A 553 5.01 0.88 10.58
N TYR A 554 4.39 2.00 10.93
CA TYR A 554 3.08 2.07 11.55
C TYR A 554 2.31 3.29 11.04
N ILE A 555 1.02 3.36 11.31
CA ILE A 555 0.19 4.56 11.17
C ILE A 555 -0.47 4.81 12.52
N CYS A 556 -0.32 6.02 13.07
CA CYS A 556 -0.91 6.42 14.34
C CYS A 556 -1.80 7.64 14.14
N TYR A 557 -2.97 7.63 14.75
CA TYR A 557 -3.90 8.77 14.79
C TYR A 557 -4.72 8.71 16.07
N ASP A 558 -5.28 9.84 16.48
CA ASP A 558 -6.27 9.93 17.55
C ASP A 558 -7.69 10.01 17.01
N HIS A 559 -8.66 9.43 17.73
CA HIS A 559 -10.08 9.58 17.38
C HIS A 559 -10.96 9.58 18.62
N TYR A 560 -11.82 10.59 18.74
CA TYR A 560 -12.58 10.85 19.96
C TYR A 560 -14.09 10.89 19.67
N PRO A 561 -14.81 9.76 19.86
CA PRO A 561 -16.20 9.65 19.41
C PRO A 561 -17.21 10.44 20.23
N TRP A 562 -16.90 10.87 21.46
CA TRP A 562 -17.87 11.55 22.35
C TRP A 562 -17.67 13.06 22.46
N GLY A 563 -16.99 13.67 21.48
CA GLY A 563 -16.77 15.11 21.39
C GLY A 563 -17.87 15.91 20.68
N TRP A 564 -17.53 17.09 20.18
CA TRP A 564 -18.47 18.15 19.76
C TRP A 564 -19.48 17.79 18.65
N LYS A 565 -19.14 16.92 17.70
CA LYS A 565 -20.01 16.56 16.55
C LYS A 565 -19.73 15.17 15.97
N ASN A 566 -19.01 14.31 16.70
CA ASN A 566 -18.54 13.04 16.13
C ASN A 566 -19.59 11.95 16.29
N GLN A 567 -19.82 11.21 15.22
CA GLN A 567 -20.80 10.12 15.19
C GLN A 567 -20.04 8.79 15.19
N ILE A 568 -20.58 7.78 15.85
CA ILE A 568 -19.92 6.47 15.98
C ILE A 568 -19.51 5.88 14.62
N HIS A 569 -20.29 6.10 13.55
CA HIS A 569 -19.94 5.63 12.21
C HIS A 569 -18.62 6.21 11.67
N ASN A 570 -18.23 7.43 12.07
CA ASN A 570 -16.97 8.03 11.65
C ASN A 570 -15.77 7.23 12.18
N VAL A 571 -15.88 6.63 13.37
CA VAL A 571 -14.82 5.78 13.96
C VAL A 571 -14.56 4.57 13.04
N PHE A 572 -15.63 3.91 12.60
CA PHE A 572 -15.54 2.74 11.72
C PHE A 572 -14.99 3.09 10.33
N GLU A 573 -15.41 4.21 9.74
CA GLU A 573 -14.84 4.67 8.47
C GLU A 573 -13.33 4.95 8.61
N ASN A 574 -12.92 5.63 9.69
CA ASN A 574 -11.51 5.92 9.95
C ASN A 574 -10.69 4.64 10.16
N LEU A 575 -11.18 3.74 11.02
CA LEU A 575 -10.55 2.45 11.30
C LEU A 575 -10.38 1.64 10.02
N ARG A 576 -11.40 1.58 9.17
CA ARG A 576 -11.33 0.88 7.88
C ARG A 576 -10.26 1.46 6.96
N ILE A 577 -10.27 2.78 6.74
CA ILE A 577 -9.31 3.44 5.85
C ILE A 577 -7.86 3.17 6.30
N VAL A 578 -7.58 3.34 7.59
CA VAL A 578 -6.22 3.18 8.12
C VAL A 578 -5.82 1.71 8.22
N ALA A 579 -6.70 0.81 8.67
CA ALA A 579 -6.42 -0.62 8.75
C ALA A 579 -6.13 -1.23 7.37
N ASP A 580 -6.90 -0.85 6.34
CA ASP A 580 -6.67 -1.33 4.98
C ASP A 580 -5.34 -0.80 4.41
N ALA A 581 -4.99 0.46 4.70
CA ALA A 581 -3.68 1.02 4.34
C ALA A 581 -2.52 0.31 5.06
N CYS A 582 -2.70 -0.01 6.35
CA CYS A 582 -1.75 -0.80 7.13
C CYS A 582 -1.55 -2.20 6.51
N SER A 583 -2.63 -2.92 6.19
CA SER A 583 -2.56 -4.23 5.52
C SER A 583 -1.87 -4.14 4.16
N ALA A 584 -2.22 -3.16 3.33
CA ALA A 584 -1.66 -2.97 1.98
C ALA A 584 -0.15 -2.64 2.00
N THR A 585 0.33 -2.00 3.06
CA THR A 585 1.72 -1.53 3.16
C THR A 585 2.55 -2.20 4.24
N ARG A 586 2.03 -3.29 4.83
CA ARG A 586 2.63 -4.08 5.93
C ARG A 586 2.95 -3.27 7.19
N ARG A 587 2.23 -2.16 7.43
CA ARG A 587 2.37 -1.30 8.63
C ARG A 587 1.51 -1.79 9.80
N SER A 588 1.87 -1.39 11.02
CA SER A 588 1.06 -1.58 12.23
C SER A 588 0.03 -0.45 12.42
N LEU A 589 -1.17 -0.77 12.88
CA LEU A 589 -2.18 0.22 13.26
C LEU A 589 -2.02 0.62 14.73
N TRP A 590 -1.76 1.90 14.99
CA TRP A 590 -1.68 2.48 16.33
C TRP A 590 -2.80 3.50 16.50
N ILE A 591 -3.41 3.58 17.67
CA ILE A 591 -4.54 4.50 17.88
C ILE A 591 -4.50 5.14 19.26
N VAL A 592 -4.91 6.41 19.31
CA VAL A 592 -5.12 7.16 20.54
C VAL A 592 -6.62 7.29 20.79
N LEU A 593 -7.06 6.92 21.99
CA LEU A 593 -8.44 6.78 22.40
C LEU A 593 -8.77 7.71 23.56
N GLN A 594 -10.03 8.15 23.61
CA GLN A 594 -10.52 9.02 24.68
C GLN A 594 -10.67 8.23 25.99
N ALA A 595 -10.04 8.74 27.06
CA ALA A 595 -10.19 8.22 28.42
C ALA A 595 -10.92 9.19 29.37
N ASN A 596 -11.00 10.47 29.01
CA ASN A 596 -11.50 11.52 29.88
C ASN A 596 -12.86 12.07 29.44
N ARG A 597 -13.46 12.85 30.33
CA ARG A 597 -14.73 13.54 30.10
C ARG A 597 -14.52 14.84 29.33
N HIS A 598 -15.25 14.99 28.22
CA HIS A 598 -15.20 16.20 27.42
C HIS A 598 -15.74 17.44 28.19
N VAL A 599 -15.28 18.65 27.83
CA VAL A 599 -15.69 19.96 28.40
C VAL A 599 -17.21 20.12 28.49
N GLU A 600 -17.66 20.83 29.53
CA GLU A 600 -19.03 21.26 29.77
C GLU A 600 -19.62 22.00 28.55
N GLY A 601 -20.82 21.61 28.10
CA GLY A 601 -21.48 22.16 26.91
C GLY A 601 -21.37 21.35 25.62
N THR A 602 -20.73 20.17 25.65
CA THR A 602 -20.72 19.22 24.52
C THR A 602 -21.91 18.26 24.52
N ILE A 603 -22.19 17.65 23.36
CA ILE A 603 -23.33 16.72 23.16
C ILE A 603 -23.30 15.57 24.18
N ASN A 604 -22.11 15.18 24.67
CA ASN A 604 -21.91 14.16 25.69
C ASN A 604 -20.94 14.62 26.81
N ASN A 605 -21.35 15.62 27.60
CA ASN A 605 -20.68 16.00 28.85
C ASN A 605 -20.85 14.94 29.96
N ARG A 606 -20.35 13.71 29.75
CA ARG A 606 -20.52 12.57 30.65
C ARG A 606 -19.18 11.90 30.98
N SER A 607 -19.10 11.33 32.17
CA SER A 607 -17.96 10.52 32.61
C SER A 607 -17.88 9.23 31.81
N MET A 608 -16.69 8.89 31.33
CA MET A 608 -16.43 7.65 30.60
C MET A 608 -16.71 6.41 31.47
N THR A 609 -17.47 5.43 30.97
CA THR A 609 -17.68 4.15 31.66
C THR A 609 -16.66 3.10 31.19
N GLU A 610 -16.54 1.98 31.90
CA GLU A 610 -15.72 0.85 31.40
C GLU A 610 -16.23 0.33 30.05
N ASN A 611 -17.54 0.31 29.80
CA ASN A 611 -18.12 -0.14 28.52
C ASN A 611 -17.73 0.81 27.39
N THR A 612 -17.75 2.11 27.64
CA THR A 612 -17.32 3.14 26.69
C THR A 612 -15.84 2.97 26.32
N LEU A 613 -14.98 2.67 27.30
CA LEU A 613 -13.56 2.35 27.06
C LEU A 613 -13.37 1.02 26.30
N ARG A 614 -14.09 -0.04 26.70
CA ARG A 614 -14.06 -1.35 26.04
C ARG A 614 -14.53 -1.27 24.59
N TYR A 615 -15.58 -0.51 24.30
CA TYR A 615 -16.10 -0.32 22.94
C TYR A 615 -15.00 0.17 21.99
N GLN A 616 -14.29 1.24 22.35
CA GLN A 616 -13.17 1.75 21.53
C GLN A 616 -12.06 0.72 21.36
N VAL A 617 -11.62 0.10 22.45
CA VAL A 617 -10.50 -0.85 22.42
C VAL A 617 -10.85 -2.05 21.56
N ASN A 618 -11.99 -2.68 21.82
CA ASN A 618 -12.36 -3.92 21.15
C ASN A 618 -12.70 -3.68 19.67
N THR A 619 -13.31 -2.55 19.32
CA THR A 619 -13.47 -2.19 17.90
C THR A 619 -12.12 -1.92 17.23
N ALA A 620 -11.19 -1.21 17.87
CA ALA A 620 -9.84 -1.02 17.32
C ALA A 620 -9.07 -2.35 17.14
N LEU A 621 -9.18 -3.27 18.10
CA LEU A 621 -8.59 -4.61 18.01
C LEU A 621 -9.24 -5.44 16.89
N ALA A 622 -10.55 -5.35 16.66
CA ALA A 622 -11.19 -5.99 15.50
C ALA A 622 -10.66 -5.47 14.15
N TYR A 623 -10.09 -4.26 14.12
CA TYR A 623 -9.43 -3.67 12.94
C TYR A 623 -7.91 -3.89 12.91
N GLY A 624 -7.34 -4.63 13.86
CA GLY A 624 -5.93 -4.98 13.84
C GLY A 624 -5.01 -4.02 14.58
N ALA A 625 -5.53 -3.18 15.49
CA ALA A 625 -4.68 -2.29 16.29
C ALA A 625 -3.65 -3.08 17.13
N GLU A 626 -2.43 -2.57 17.21
CA GLU A 626 -1.30 -3.18 17.93
C GLU A 626 -0.78 -2.30 19.08
N VAL A 627 -1.14 -1.01 19.09
CA VAL A 627 -0.81 -0.06 20.16
C VAL A 627 -2.05 0.77 20.47
N ILE A 628 -2.39 0.84 21.76
CA ILE A 628 -3.51 1.62 22.29
C ILE A 628 -2.95 2.72 23.18
N THR A 629 -3.31 3.98 22.94
CA THR A 629 -2.85 5.11 23.76
C THR A 629 -4.03 5.86 24.36
N TRP A 630 -3.99 6.17 25.65
CA TRP A 630 -5.07 6.91 26.33
C TRP A 630 -4.82 8.41 26.40
N ALA A 631 -5.80 9.18 25.96
CA ALA A 631 -5.89 10.64 26.09
C ALA A 631 -6.71 11.01 27.33
N CYS A 632 -6.17 11.57 28.43
CA CYS A 632 -4.82 11.81 28.95
C CYS A 632 -4.73 11.28 30.40
N TRP A 633 -3.51 11.01 30.86
CA TRP A 633 -3.24 10.52 32.22
C TRP A 633 -3.39 11.59 33.29
N THR A 634 -2.83 12.76 33.05
CA THR A 634 -2.91 13.96 33.90
C THR A 634 -3.59 15.10 33.16
N ALA A 635 -3.73 16.28 33.79
CA ALA A 635 -4.38 17.44 33.18
C ALA A 635 -3.89 17.69 31.74
N GLY A 636 -4.81 17.62 30.79
CA GLY A 636 -4.54 17.70 29.35
C GLY A 636 -5.70 18.36 28.61
N TRP A 637 -6.30 17.65 27.67
CA TRP A 637 -7.39 18.17 26.83
C TRP A 637 -8.72 18.34 27.59
N TRP A 638 -8.92 17.57 28.66
CA TRP A 638 -10.23 17.31 29.26
C TRP A 638 -10.18 17.13 30.79
N THR A 639 -11.35 16.93 31.41
CA THR A 639 -11.53 16.74 32.86
C THR A 639 -11.70 15.26 33.21
N GLU A 640 -11.61 14.90 34.50
CA GLU A 640 -11.64 13.49 34.96
C GLU A 640 -10.45 12.65 34.44
N ASN A 641 -9.25 13.24 34.49
CA ASN A 641 -7.98 12.55 34.23
C ASN A 641 -7.73 11.41 35.23
N ALA A 642 -6.88 10.43 34.89
CA ALA A 642 -6.55 9.33 35.80
C ALA A 642 -5.95 9.83 37.12
N ILE A 643 -5.12 10.88 37.04
CA ILE A 643 -4.56 11.62 38.16
C ILE A 643 -5.04 13.08 38.08
N ASP A 644 -5.69 13.57 39.14
CA ASP A 644 -6.17 14.95 39.22
C ASP A 644 -5.03 15.96 39.44
N THR A 645 -5.35 17.26 39.50
CA THR A 645 -4.36 18.33 39.68
C THR A 645 -3.71 18.35 41.06
N ASN A 646 -4.24 17.60 42.04
CA ASN A 646 -3.65 17.42 43.36
C ASN A 646 -2.73 16.19 43.43
N GLY A 647 -2.56 15.46 42.33
CA GLY A 647 -1.78 14.21 42.30
C GLY A 647 -2.54 13.01 42.85
N VAL A 648 -3.88 13.07 42.93
CA VAL A 648 -4.70 12.00 43.50
C VAL A 648 -5.38 11.19 42.40
N LYS A 649 -5.44 9.87 42.58
CA LYS A 649 -6.12 8.94 41.67
C LYS A 649 -7.62 9.23 41.65
N THR A 650 -8.19 9.28 40.45
CA THR A 650 -9.64 9.43 40.26
C THR A 650 -10.30 8.08 39.95
N ALA A 651 -11.63 8.08 39.78
CA ALA A 651 -12.35 6.90 39.29
C ALA A 651 -11.86 6.43 37.90
N THR A 652 -11.33 7.34 37.06
CA THR A 652 -10.81 7.02 35.73
C THR A 652 -9.60 6.08 35.82
N TYR A 653 -8.73 6.24 36.84
CA TYR A 653 -7.61 5.33 37.08
C TYR A 653 -8.09 3.87 37.26
N GLY A 654 -9.14 3.67 38.06
CA GLY A 654 -9.71 2.34 38.30
C GLY A 654 -10.23 1.69 37.02
N LYS A 655 -10.99 2.45 36.22
CA LYS A 655 -11.55 2.00 34.94
C LYS A 655 -10.47 1.63 33.93
N LEU A 656 -9.44 2.48 33.79
CA LEU A 656 -8.29 2.20 32.91
C LEU A 656 -7.53 0.96 33.37
N LYS A 657 -7.30 0.82 34.68
CA LYS A 657 -6.63 -0.37 35.23
C LYS A 657 -7.37 -1.66 34.89
N THR A 658 -8.70 -1.67 34.96
CA THR A 658 -9.53 -2.81 34.54
C THR A 658 -9.33 -3.14 33.06
N VAL A 659 -9.52 -2.15 32.17
CA VAL A 659 -9.46 -2.36 30.71
C VAL A 659 -8.05 -2.69 30.23
N ASN A 660 -7.02 -2.07 30.79
CA ASN A 660 -5.62 -2.36 30.46
C ASN A 660 -5.25 -3.80 30.84
N ALA A 661 -5.74 -4.29 31.99
CA ALA A 661 -5.52 -5.69 32.39
C ALA A 661 -6.21 -6.68 31.44
N GLU A 662 -7.34 -6.31 30.81
CA GLU A 662 -7.99 -7.11 29.77
C GLU A 662 -7.15 -7.16 28.49
N ILE A 663 -6.64 -6.00 28.03
CA ILE A 663 -5.75 -5.90 26.85
C ILE A 663 -4.50 -6.77 27.04
N HIS A 664 -3.84 -6.65 28.20
CA HIS A 664 -2.61 -7.39 28.50
C HIS A 664 -2.80 -8.90 28.56
N ARG A 665 -3.98 -9.38 29.00
CA ARG A 665 -4.31 -10.82 29.00
C ARG A 665 -4.54 -11.36 27.58
N LEU A 666 -5.16 -10.57 26.70
CA LEU A 666 -5.37 -10.92 25.28
C LEU A 666 -4.08 -10.92 24.47
N SER A 667 -3.16 -10.01 24.81
CA SER A 667 -1.97 -9.66 24.03
C SER A 667 -1.11 -10.86 23.55
N PRO A 668 -0.76 -11.87 24.40
CA PRO A 668 0.04 -13.02 23.96
C PRO A 668 -0.65 -13.92 22.93
N TRP A 669 -1.98 -13.90 22.87
CA TRP A 669 -2.75 -14.63 21.87
C TRP A 669 -2.91 -13.81 20.60
N TYR A 670 -3.32 -12.55 20.76
CA TYR A 670 -3.64 -11.64 19.66
C TYR A 670 -2.42 -11.36 18.77
N MET A 671 -1.25 -11.08 19.37
CA MET A 671 -0.06 -10.68 18.61
C MET A 671 0.60 -11.83 17.82
N LYS A 672 0.14 -13.07 17.97
CA LYS A 672 0.53 -14.18 17.09
C LYS A 672 -0.08 -14.07 15.70
N TYR A 673 -1.11 -13.25 15.53
CA TYR A 673 -1.86 -13.11 14.30
C TYR A 673 -1.83 -11.67 13.78
N ARG A 674 -2.06 -11.51 12.47
CA ARG A 674 -2.16 -10.22 11.78
C ARG A 674 -3.48 -10.15 11.03
N ARG A 675 -4.14 -9.00 11.13
CA ARG A 675 -5.43 -8.73 10.49
C ARG A 675 -5.30 -8.76 8.97
N VAL A 676 -6.27 -9.42 8.33
CA VAL A 676 -6.46 -9.47 6.87
C VAL A 676 -7.56 -8.49 6.46
N HIS A 677 -8.77 -8.67 7.01
CA HIS A 677 -9.92 -7.80 6.78
C HIS A 677 -10.82 -7.74 8.03
N THR A 678 -11.84 -6.88 8.02
CA THR A 678 -12.82 -6.77 9.11
C THR A 678 -14.22 -6.67 8.51
N ASP A 679 -15.16 -7.46 9.01
CA ASP A 679 -16.57 -7.45 8.61
C ASP A 679 -17.45 -6.79 9.68
N LEU A 680 -18.55 -6.17 9.26
CA LEU A 680 -19.60 -5.68 10.14
C LEU A 680 -20.80 -6.60 10.04
N VAL A 681 -21.19 -7.22 11.16
CA VAL A 681 -22.26 -8.23 11.21
C VAL A 681 -23.40 -7.71 12.08
N GLY A 682 -24.66 -7.88 11.65
CA GLY A 682 -25.83 -7.56 12.48
C GLY A 682 -26.12 -6.06 12.67
N PHE A 683 -25.36 -5.16 12.02
CA PHE A 683 -25.69 -3.74 12.01
C PHE A 683 -26.95 -3.45 11.17
N ALA A 684 -27.57 -2.30 11.40
CA ALA A 684 -28.65 -1.83 10.53
C ALA A 684 -28.14 -1.49 9.13
N ALA A 685 -28.95 -1.71 8.08
CA ALA A 685 -28.58 -1.40 6.70
C ALA A 685 -28.16 0.08 6.51
N THR A 686 -28.81 1.00 7.22
CA THR A 686 -28.48 2.44 7.22
C THR A 686 -27.09 2.76 7.77
N PHE A 687 -26.49 1.85 8.53
CA PHE A 687 -25.10 1.98 8.99
C PHE A 687 -24.13 1.78 7.83
N SER A 688 -24.41 0.82 6.93
CA SER A 688 -23.59 0.48 5.76
C SER A 688 -23.33 1.68 4.85
N GLU A 689 -24.37 2.48 4.60
CA GLU A 689 -24.28 3.70 3.78
C GLU A 689 -23.32 4.73 4.38
N LYS A 690 -23.31 4.87 5.71
CA LYS A 690 -22.48 5.86 6.42
C LYS A 690 -21.01 5.47 6.46
N VAL A 691 -20.70 4.19 6.69
CA VAL A 691 -19.31 3.70 6.76
C VAL A 691 -18.73 3.31 5.39
N LYS A 692 -19.58 3.29 4.35
CA LYS A 692 -19.25 2.82 2.99
C LYS A 692 -18.61 1.42 3.01
N GLN A 693 -19.22 0.54 3.80
CA GLN A 693 -18.81 -0.85 3.98
C GLN A 693 -20.07 -1.72 4.07
N PRO A 694 -20.14 -2.87 3.39
CA PRO A 694 -21.27 -3.79 3.51
C PRO A 694 -21.48 -4.25 4.96
N VAL A 695 -22.75 -4.36 5.35
CA VAL A 695 -23.14 -5.03 6.58
C VAL A 695 -23.67 -6.43 6.22
N LEU A 696 -23.19 -7.44 6.94
CA LEU A 696 -23.46 -8.84 6.67
C LEU A 696 -24.41 -9.45 7.70
N ALA A 697 -25.18 -10.46 7.28
CA ALA A 697 -25.97 -11.28 8.20
C ALA A 697 -25.09 -12.28 8.98
N ALA A 698 -23.98 -12.70 8.38
CA ALA A 698 -22.94 -13.50 9.01
C ALA A 698 -21.60 -13.21 8.32
N SER A 699 -20.51 -13.22 9.09
CA SER A 699 -19.17 -13.04 8.54
C SER A 699 -18.58 -14.38 8.09
N ASN A 700 -17.97 -14.37 6.91
CA ASN A 700 -17.29 -15.49 6.29
C ASN A 700 -15.88 -15.04 5.90
N GLY A 701 -14.85 -15.73 6.38
CA GLY A 701 -13.48 -15.32 6.13
C GLY A 701 -12.46 -16.43 6.37
N THR A 702 -11.19 -16.05 6.50
CA THR A 702 -10.08 -16.99 6.58
C THR A 702 -10.22 -17.91 7.80
N GLY A 703 -10.51 -19.19 7.54
CA GLY A 703 -10.57 -20.25 8.54
C GLY A 703 -11.89 -20.38 9.30
N PHE A 704 -12.84 -19.46 9.13
CA PHE A 704 -14.12 -19.46 9.84
C PHE A 704 -15.28 -19.01 8.95
N ALA A 705 -16.42 -19.70 9.06
CA ALA A 705 -17.65 -19.37 8.37
C ALA A 705 -18.80 -19.14 9.37
N ASP A 706 -19.86 -18.47 8.92
CA ASP A 706 -21.08 -18.21 9.67
C ASP A 706 -20.86 -17.53 11.03
N VAL A 707 -19.87 -16.64 11.16
CA VAL A 707 -19.62 -15.91 12.42
C VAL A 707 -20.73 -14.87 12.64
N LYS A 708 -21.56 -15.08 13.66
CA LYS A 708 -22.68 -14.20 14.04
C LYS A 708 -23.14 -14.44 15.46
N THR A 709 -23.95 -13.55 16.00
CA THR A 709 -24.69 -13.78 17.26
C THR A 709 -26.00 -14.54 17.02
N THR A 710 -26.48 -15.28 18.02
CA THR A 710 -27.79 -15.96 17.95
C THR A 710 -28.99 -15.02 18.07
N ASP A 711 -28.80 -13.87 18.72
CA ASP A 711 -29.81 -12.83 18.95
C ASP A 711 -29.77 -11.69 17.92
N GLY A 712 -28.83 -11.74 16.96
CA GLY A 712 -28.67 -10.72 15.93
C GLY A 712 -27.95 -9.45 16.39
N ALA A 713 -27.37 -9.42 17.59
CA ALA A 713 -26.57 -8.30 18.07
C ALA A 713 -25.36 -8.00 17.15
N ALA A 714 -25.02 -6.71 17.06
CA ALA A 714 -24.01 -6.21 16.13
C ALA A 714 -22.58 -6.59 16.56
N LEU A 715 -21.76 -7.05 15.60
CA LEU A 715 -20.36 -7.40 15.79
C LEU A 715 -19.45 -6.72 14.77
N ALA A 716 -18.31 -6.22 15.22
CA ALA A 716 -17.14 -6.03 14.35
C ALA A 716 -16.28 -7.30 14.41
N VAL A 717 -16.08 -7.96 13.27
CA VAL A 717 -15.38 -9.25 13.18
C VAL A 717 -14.12 -9.08 12.35
N GLY A 718 -12.97 -8.98 13.02
CA GLY A 718 -11.66 -8.99 12.36
C GLY A 718 -11.23 -10.40 12.02
N HIS A 719 -10.75 -10.63 10.81
CA HIS A 719 -10.15 -11.90 10.37
C HIS A 719 -8.64 -11.79 10.34
N PHE A 720 -7.96 -12.82 10.83
CA PHE A 720 -6.53 -12.81 11.03
C PHE A 720 -5.86 -14.11 10.59
N VAL A 721 -4.60 -14.00 10.19
CA VAL A 721 -3.71 -15.10 9.83
C VAL A 721 -2.47 -15.08 10.71
N SER A 722 -1.85 -16.25 10.93
CA SER A 722 -0.67 -16.34 11.78
C SER A 722 0.51 -15.54 11.20
N ARG A 723 1.26 -14.83 12.08
CA ARG A 723 2.43 -14.05 11.68
C ARG A 723 3.64 -14.90 11.31
N ASP A 724 3.70 -16.12 11.85
CA ASP A 724 4.80 -17.07 11.69
C ASP A 724 4.67 -17.95 10.43
N GLY A 725 3.58 -17.81 9.66
CA GLY A 725 3.33 -18.64 8.48
C GLY A 725 2.91 -20.08 8.77
N SER A 726 2.63 -20.45 10.03
CA SER A 726 2.17 -21.79 10.43
C SER A 726 0.80 -22.22 9.85
N GLY A 727 0.08 -21.32 9.18
CA GLY A 727 -1.24 -21.61 8.59
C GLY A 727 -2.39 -21.61 9.62
N GLY A 728 -2.15 -21.03 10.80
CA GLY A 728 -3.18 -20.77 11.80
C GLY A 728 -4.09 -19.60 11.41
N TYR A 729 -5.38 -19.74 11.69
CA TYR A 729 -6.40 -18.71 11.47
C TYR A 729 -6.96 -18.22 12.80
N ALA A 730 -7.37 -16.97 12.84
CA ALA A 730 -8.10 -16.42 13.97
C ALA A 730 -9.17 -15.43 13.51
N PHE A 731 -10.22 -15.26 14.32
CA PHE A 731 -11.07 -14.08 14.26
C PHE A 731 -11.13 -13.39 15.62
N TYR A 732 -11.24 -12.07 15.61
CA TYR A 732 -11.53 -11.28 16.78
C TYR A 732 -12.91 -10.65 16.63
N ALA A 733 -13.84 -11.00 17.51
CA ALA A 733 -15.19 -10.45 17.51
C ALA A 733 -15.34 -9.45 18.65
N ALA A 734 -15.73 -8.22 18.32
CA ALA A 734 -16.08 -7.18 19.27
C ALA A 734 -17.59 -6.96 19.27
N ALA A 735 -18.21 -7.00 20.45
CA ALA A 735 -19.63 -6.68 20.62
C ALA A 735 -19.80 -5.16 20.51
N CYS A 736 -20.72 -4.74 19.63
CA CYS A 736 -20.96 -3.33 19.33
C CYS A 736 -22.31 -2.84 19.85
N ASP A 737 -22.70 -3.29 21.05
CA ASP A 737 -23.86 -2.73 21.75
C ASP A 737 -23.69 -1.24 22.04
N ASP A 738 -24.79 -0.59 22.42
CA ASP A 738 -24.73 0.76 22.97
C ASP A 738 -23.87 0.77 24.25
N PRO A 739 -22.74 1.47 24.28
CA PRO A 739 -21.87 1.52 25.46
C PRO A 739 -22.51 2.23 26.65
N GLU A 740 -23.62 2.97 26.45
CA GLU A 740 -24.40 3.61 27.51
C GLU A 740 -25.39 2.64 28.17
N ASP A 741 -25.67 1.49 27.55
CA ASP A 741 -26.50 0.45 28.16
C ASP A 741 -25.64 -0.37 29.15
N VAL A 742 -25.88 -0.12 30.43
CA VAL A 742 -25.17 -0.77 31.53
C VAL A 742 -25.84 -2.07 32.00
N ALA A 743 -26.97 -2.46 31.39
CA ALA A 743 -27.61 -3.72 31.72
C ALA A 743 -26.67 -4.89 31.36
N PRO A 744 -26.40 -5.84 32.28
CA PRO A 744 -25.59 -7.00 31.96
C PRO A 744 -26.20 -7.79 30.79
N LYS A 745 -25.52 -7.76 29.65
CA LYS A 745 -25.88 -8.48 28.43
C LYS A 745 -24.74 -9.37 28.00
N SER A 746 -25.09 -10.53 27.48
CA SER A 746 -24.14 -11.50 26.93
C SER A 746 -24.75 -12.12 25.69
N HIS A 747 -23.98 -12.15 24.63
CA HIS A 747 -24.34 -12.72 23.34
C HIS A 747 -23.68 -14.08 23.20
N GLU A 748 -24.34 -14.96 22.47
CA GLU A 748 -23.73 -16.21 22.06
C GLU A 748 -23.30 -16.10 20.60
N ILE A 749 -21.98 -16.11 20.36
CA ILE A 749 -21.42 -16.12 19.01
C ILE A 749 -21.41 -17.56 18.52
N VAL A 750 -21.97 -17.79 17.34
CA VAL A 750 -21.92 -19.05 16.61
C VAL A 750 -20.99 -18.88 15.43
N PHE A 751 -20.21 -19.92 15.13
CA PHE A 751 -19.28 -19.94 14.00
C PHE A 751 -18.96 -21.38 13.60
N ARG A 752 -18.40 -21.58 12.40
CA ARG A 752 -17.93 -22.88 11.90
C ARG A 752 -16.43 -22.81 11.56
N PRO A 753 -15.56 -23.54 12.29
CA PRO A 753 -14.15 -23.67 11.91
C PRO A 753 -14.00 -24.43 10.58
N ALA A 754 -13.09 -23.98 9.72
CA ALA A 754 -12.77 -24.68 8.48
C ALA A 754 -12.09 -26.03 8.76
N GLY A 755 -12.44 -27.06 7.98
CA GLY A 755 -11.75 -28.36 8.00
C GLY A 755 -11.83 -29.14 9.32
N GLY A 756 -12.81 -28.86 10.20
CA GLY A 756 -12.97 -29.56 11.48
C GLY A 756 -11.90 -29.23 12.54
N ARG A 757 -11.13 -28.14 12.33
CA ARG A 757 -10.07 -27.70 13.25
C ARG A 757 -10.60 -27.39 14.66
N VAL A 758 -9.77 -27.63 15.67
CA VAL A 758 -10.10 -27.31 17.06
C VAL A 758 -9.97 -25.81 17.29
N ALA A 759 -11.07 -25.17 17.68
CA ALA A 759 -11.08 -23.78 18.07
C ALA A 759 -10.78 -23.61 19.57
N LYS A 760 -9.91 -22.67 19.91
CA LYS A 760 -9.70 -22.16 21.28
C LYS A 760 -10.11 -20.69 21.31
N ALA A 761 -10.59 -20.21 22.45
CA ALA A 761 -10.99 -18.82 22.61
C ALA A 761 -10.32 -18.19 23.84
N CYS A 762 -10.05 -16.89 23.75
CA CYS A 762 -9.58 -16.05 24.84
C CYS A 762 -10.28 -14.70 24.77
N ASP A 763 -10.83 -14.24 25.90
CA ASP A 763 -11.39 -12.90 26.05
C ASP A 763 -10.51 -12.06 26.99
N GLY A 764 -10.98 -10.86 27.32
CA GLY A 764 -10.35 -10.00 28.31
C GLY A 764 -10.16 -10.65 29.69
N ASN A 765 -10.87 -11.75 30.00
CA ASN A 765 -10.77 -12.47 31.27
C ASN A 765 -9.79 -13.65 31.25
N GLY A 766 -9.34 -14.08 30.07
CA GLY A 766 -8.45 -15.23 29.88
C GLY A 766 -9.07 -16.25 28.93
N SER A 767 -8.69 -17.52 29.07
CA SER A 767 -9.24 -18.60 28.22
C SER A 767 -10.74 -18.76 28.44
N VAL A 768 -11.49 -18.89 27.34
CA VAL A 768 -12.94 -19.11 27.34
C VAL A 768 -13.26 -20.44 26.67
N SER A 769 -14.22 -21.18 27.22
CA SER A 769 -14.66 -22.45 26.67
C SER A 769 -15.41 -22.25 25.34
N VAL A 770 -15.03 -23.04 24.34
CA VAL A 770 -15.76 -23.15 23.06
C VAL A 770 -16.62 -24.40 23.11
N THR A 771 -17.93 -24.24 22.91
CA THR A 771 -18.90 -25.35 22.92
C THR A 771 -19.10 -25.85 21.50
N LYS A 772 -18.87 -27.14 21.25
CA LYS A 772 -19.23 -27.79 19.97
C LYS A 772 -20.71 -28.16 19.97
N ARG A 773 -21.41 -27.88 18.87
CA ARG A 773 -22.82 -28.17 18.67
C ARG A 773 -23.03 -29.38 17.76
N ALA A 774 -24.22 -29.98 17.83
CA ALA A 774 -24.55 -31.19 17.07
C ALA A 774 -24.56 -30.98 15.54
N ASP A 775 -24.79 -29.74 15.08
CA ASP A 775 -24.82 -29.35 13.67
C ASP A 775 -23.42 -29.03 13.08
N GLY A 776 -22.35 -29.29 13.85
CA GLY A 776 -20.97 -29.04 13.46
C GLY A 776 -20.51 -27.58 13.63
N THR A 777 -21.36 -26.69 14.17
CA THR A 777 -20.96 -25.34 14.56
C THR A 777 -20.35 -25.32 15.97
N CYS A 778 -19.65 -24.24 16.29
CA CYS A 778 -19.11 -23.93 17.61
C CYS A 778 -19.81 -22.67 18.15
N SER A 779 -19.88 -22.54 19.47
CA SER A 779 -20.28 -21.29 20.11
C SER A 779 -19.35 -20.85 21.24
N VAL A 780 -19.29 -19.53 21.44
CA VAL A 780 -18.58 -18.88 22.55
C VAL A 780 -19.41 -17.71 23.06
N SER A 781 -19.40 -17.49 24.38
CA SER A 781 -20.09 -16.37 25.00
C SER A 781 -19.26 -15.08 24.87
N LEU A 782 -19.91 -13.97 24.57
CA LEU A 782 -19.31 -12.64 24.52
C LEU A 782 -20.15 -11.66 25.32
N LYS A 783 -19.58 -11.04 26.35
CA LYS A 783 -20.25 -9.97 27.10
C LYS A 783 -20.41 -8.72 26.24
N SER A 784 -21.43 -7.93 26.53
CA SER A 784 -21.65 -6.66 25.87
C SER A 784 -20.42 -5.75 25.94
N ASN A 785 -20.12 -5.07 24.82
CA ASN A 785 -18.95 -4.21 24.61
C ASN A 785 -17.57 -4.90 24.77
N ALA A 786 -17.51 -6.19 25.10
CA ALA A 786 -16.26 -6.95 25.21
C ALA A 786 -15.78 -7.45 23.85
N GLY A 787 -14.58 -8.04 23.83
CA GLY A 787 -14.03 -8.74 22.67
C GLY A 787 -13.56 -10.15 23.00
N VAL A 788 -13.66 -11.05 22.03
CA VAL A 788 -13.16 -12.43 22.12
C VAL A 788 -12.35 -12.77 20.87
N LEU A 789 -11.15 -13.30 21.10
CA LEU A 789 -10.30 -13.87 20.07
C LEU A 789 -10.56 -15.38 20.00
N VAL A 790 -10.90 -15.88 18.82
CA VAL A 790 -11.01 -17.32 18.56
C VAL A 790 -9.94 -17.70 17.56
N VAL A 791 -9.20 -18.77 17.85
CA VAL A 791 -8.07 -19.25 17.05
C VAL A 791 -8.27 -20.72 16.67
N THR A 792 -7.82 -21.10 15.48
CA THR A 792 -7.60 -22.51 15.12
C THR A 792 -6.10 -22.79 15.10
N GLU A 793 -5.68 -23.82 15.81
CA GLU A 793 -4.34 -24.40 15.60
C GLU A 793 -4.39 -25.38 14.40
N PRO A 794 -3.29 -25.51 13.63
CA PRO A 794 -3.19 -26.44 12.50
C PRO A 794 -3.54 -27.90 12.82
#